data_AF-A0A8T4TKC3-F1
#
_entry.id   AF-A0A8T4TKC3-F1
#
_cell.length_a   1.000
_cell.length_b   1.000
_cell.length_c   1.000
_cell.angle_alpha   90.00
_cell.angle_beta   90.00
_cell.angle_gamma   90.00
#
_symmetry.space_group_name_H-M   'P 1'
#
loop_
_entity.id
_entity.type
_entity.pdbx_description
1 polymer ?
#
loop_
_entity_poly.entity_id
_entity_poly.type
_entity_poly.pdbx_seq_one_letter_code
_entity_poly.pdbx_strand_id
1 'polypeptide(L)'
;MAGFYKSYSSSMEPHATSHNWSLGAPTNPMVARQLEEFSKLLNQGIKNIEVGTISTDKFEQIPQQHFEEVRRLAKITDAKVSVHAPLIDLAGFPGQEGGRWREEQRQSTEQQVFSILERSHKLSNGENVPVVFHAGNTFSQEYGIPYDEKKHPEGLYKEEPIIENGKIVGKKKIPIKERLIVAINQETGEIAPLQYEKKNYIGKGEEVWDPEKRLESLNQTQWDQEKKKLLEYQKEIEDLKEKMIVKMKQNEAIGKTGLEANPEYKKVAEDNTLDILRMNRHIDEINKLLGSEYHNVYNKFVKFAKFESPEEKKKINEYLKKLDENYNETNKKIMQKNKELYLLDEMSKKTEDYEEKARLEKEREKAALDLFNLTQFQSKQVVTALAPLETPEIWEPVGKFAIEKTAETVAGAVAKLYEKLKKSGKEKETPFIALENFFVHTPMSTAEDLRKAVMESRKKLSKELMDRCKLSEKQADNEAERLIGATWDVGHINNLRKAGYEGEELKQKMIEEAKKIADVTKHVHITDNFGFFDSHLPPGMGNVPIKEIMEQLEKKWAEQYEAGRLHQKPRGIVEAGGFVAEIGQNPTLGIMEYFGSPLYKMSPSPYWKDISQGYPKYMESFIEFPSQHFNLYGSSFTTLPKAVGGQVGSEQSRFSGTPNQ
;
A
#
# COMPACT_ATOMS: atom_id res chain seq x y z
N MET A 1 -12.25 -51.98 -18.23
CA MET A 1 -12.79 -50.60 -18.25
C MET A 1 -12.93 -50.10 -16.81
N ALA A 2 -11.82 -49.81 -16.15
CA ALA A 2 -11.76 -49.27 -14.80
C ALA A 2 -10.71 -48.16 -14.82
N GLY A 3 -11.15 -46.91 -14.78
CA GLY A 3 -10.25 -45.75 -14.82
C GLY A 3 -10.83 -44.58 -15.61
N PHE A 4 -11.93 -43.98 -15.14
CA PHE A 4 -12.35 -42.63 -15.62
C PHE A 4 -13.29 -41.87 -14.65
N TYR A 5 -13.37 -42.26 -13.38
CA TYR A 5 -14.13 -41.53 -12.34
C TYR A 5 -13.24 -41.28 -11.09
N LYS A 6 -12.23 -40.44 -11.26
CA LYS A 6 -11.82 -39.50 -10.21
C LYS A 6 -12.21 -38.11 -10.71
N SER A 7 -13.50 -37.90 -10.91
CA SER A 7 -14.05 -36.57 -11.16
C SER A 7 -13.92 -35.78 -9.86
N TYR A 8 -13.11 -34.73 -9.90
CA TYR A 8 -13.01 -33.72 -8.86
C TYR A 8 -14.42 -33.25 -8.49
N SER A 9 -14.78 -33.39 -7.22
CA SER A 9 -16.01 -32.82 -6.67
C SER A 9 -15.67 -31.45 -6.09
N SER A 10 -16.29 -30.39 -6.61
CA SER A 10 -16.16 -29.04 -6.04
C SER A 10 -16.84 -28.95 -4.67
N SER A 11 -16.57 -27.87 -3.91
CA SER A 11 -17.36 -27.62 -2.68
C SER A 11 -18.82 -27.27 -2.96
N MET A 12 -19.15 -27.06 -4.23
CA MET A 12 -20.42 -26.57 -4.77
C MET A 12 -21.25 -27.68 -5.42
N GLU A 13 -20.72 -28.90 -5.53
CA GLU A 13 -21.41 -30.02 -6.20
C GLU A 13 -22.44 -30.73 -5.30
N PRO A 14 -23.69 -30.94 -5.77
CA PRO A 14 -24.77 -31.54 -4.96
C PRO A 14 -24.50 -32.99 -4.51
N HIS A 15 -23.65 -33.72 -5.23
CA HIS A 15 -23.33 -35.12 -4.94
C HIS A 15 -22.10 -35.29 -4.03
N ALA A 16 -21.38 -34.20 -3.76
CA ALA A 16 -20.20 -34.18 -2.91
C ALA A 16 -20.61 -33.82 -1.48
N THR A 17 -21.24 -34.78 -0.81
CA THR A 17 -21.72 -34.73 0.59
C THR A 17 -20.61 -34.46 1.64
N SER A 18 -19.42 -34.00 1.23
CA SER A 18 -18.21 -33.91 2.03
C SER A 18 -17.48 -32.58 2.05
N HIS A 19 -18.01 -31.51 1.46
CA HIS A 19 -17.29 -30.23 1.41
C HIS A 19 -17.89 -29.10 2.27
N ASN A 20 -19.09 -29.25 2.82
CA ASN A 20 -19.67 -28.25 3.74
C ASN A 20 -18.90 -28.11 5.07
N TRP A 21 -17.97 -29.03 5.36
CA TRP A 21 -17.07 -28.95 6.52
C TRP A 21 -15.89 -28.00 6.30
N SER A 22 -15.74 -27.40 5.11
CA SER A 22 -14.67 -26.43 4.81
C SER A 22 -15.08 -24.96 4.93
N LEU A 23 -16.36 -24.64 5.09
CA LEU A 23 -16.79 -23.26 5.35
C LEU A 23 -16.67 -22.93 6.84
N GLY A 24 -16.08 -21.77 7.12
CA GLY A 24 -15.87 -21.25 8.46
C GLY A 24 -16.67 -19.98 8.74
N ALA A 25 -16.49 -19.45 9.94
CA ALA A 25 -17.07 -18.18 10.35
C ALA A 25 -16.08 -17.38 11.22
N PRO A 26 -16.12 -16.05 11.16
CA PRO A 26 -15.35 -15.23 12.07
C PRO A 26 -16.06 -15.14 13.43
N THR A 27 -15.25 -15.02 14.48
CA THR A 27 -15.71 -14.50 15.78
C THR A 27 -16.20 -13.06 15.65
N ASN A 28 -16.99 -12.57 16.62
CA ASN A 28 -17.42 -11.17 16.63
C ASN A 28 -16.19 -10.21 16.65
N PRO A 29 -16.00 -9.36 15.62
CA PRO A 29 -14.82 -8.50 15.52
C PRO A 29 -14.85 -7.29 16.45
N MET A 30 -15.97 -7.03 17.12
CA MET A 30 -16.19 -5.85 17.96
C MET A 30 -15.79 -6.05 19.42
N VAL A 31 -15.38 -7.24 19.84
CA VAL A 31 -15.16 -7.56 21.26
C VAL A 31 -13.80 -8.22 21.51
N ALA A 32 -13.18 -7.96 22.66
CA ALA A 32 -11.91 -8.62 23.02
C ALA A 32 -12.08 -10.05 23.58
N ARG A 33 -13.31 -10.47 23.90
CA ARG A 33 -13.63 -11.79 24.50
C ARG A 33 -13.64 -12.95 23.50
N GLN A 34 -12.59 -13.02 22.69
CA GLN A 34 -12.46 -13.93 21.54
C GLN A 34 -12.57 -15.42 21.90
N LEU A 35 -12.16 -15.82 23.11
CA LEU A 35 -12.31 -17.20 23.59
C LEU A 35 -13.79 -17.61 23.73
N GLU A 36 -14.64 -16.73 24.25
CA GLU A 36 -16.08 -16.99 24.40
C GLU A 36 -16.75 -17.13 23.02
N GLU A 37 -16.42 -16.22 22.10
CA GLU A 37 -16.95 -16.25 20.72
C GLU A 37 -16.49 -17.51 19.98
N PHE A 38 -15.23 -17.92 20.15
CA PHE A 38 -14.71 -19.16 19.60
C PHE A 38 -15.50 -20.38 20.10
N SER A 39 -15.75 -20.47 21.41
CA SER A 39 -16.57 -21.55 21.98
C SER A 39 -18.02 -21.55 21.46
N LYS A 40 -18.63 -20.38 21.24
CA LYS A 40 -19.98 -20.28 20.65
C LYS A 40 -20.03 -20.89 19.25
N LEU A 41 -19.06 -20.57 18.40
CA LEU A 41 -18.99 -21.11 17.03
C LEU A 41 -18.75 -22.62 17.03
N LEU A 42 -17.89 -23.13 17.92
CA LEU A 42 -17.71 -24.58 18.09
C LEU A 42 -19.02 -25.28 18.48
N ASN A 43 -19.81 -24.69 19.39
CA ASN A 43 -21.10 -25.24 19.79
C ASN A 43 -22.14 -25.22 18.65
N GLN A 44 -21.95 -24.36 17.64
CA GLN A 44 -22.74 -24.34 16.40
C GLN A 44 -22.25 -25.37 15.38
N GLY A 45 -21.19 -26.14 15.69
CA GLY A 45 -20.60 -27.14 14.80
C GLY A 45 -19.61 -26.58 13.78
N ILE A 46 -19.22 -25.32 13.89
CA ILE A 46 -18.29 -24.66 12.97
C ILE A 46 -16.86 -25.07 13.33
N LYS A 47 -16.14 -25.65 12.37
CA LYS A 47 -14.77 -26.16 12.58
C LYS A 47 -13.67 -25.23 12.07
N ASN A 48 -13.95 -24.38 11.09
CA ASN A 48 -13.00 -23.37 10.63
C ASN A 48 -13.42 -22.04 11.26
N ILE A 49 -12.62 -21.53 12.17
CA ILE A 49 -12.98 -20.32 12.91
C ILE A 49 -11.84 -19.31 12.76
N GLU A 50 -12.21 -18.12 12.32
CA GLU A 50 -11.30 -16.99 12.30
C GLU A 50 -11.47 -16.17 13.56
N VAL A 51 -10.40 -16.04 14.34
CA VAL A 51 -10.41 -15.22 15.56
C VAL A 51 -9.83 -13.85 15.26
N GLY A 52 -10.42 -12.77 15.76
CA GLY A 52 -9.90 -11.46 15.45
C GLY A 52 -10.78 -10.31 15.90
N THR A 53 -10.18 -9.13 15.92
CA THR A 53 -10.89 -7.89 16.16
C THR A 53 -10.42 -6.84 15.19
N ILE A 54 -11.35 -6.04 14.66
CA ILE A 54 -11.03 -4.96 13.71
C ILE A 54 -10.23 -3.83 14.38
N SER A 55 -10.37 -3.67 15.70
CA SER A 55 -9.73 -2.60 16.47
C SER A 55 -8.38 -3.03 17.06
N THR A 56 -7.34 -2.20 16.88
CA THR A 56 -5.98 -2.48 17.36
C THR A 56 -5.91 -2.50 18.90
N ASP A 57 -6.56 -1.56 19.57
CA ASP A 57 -6.64 -1.48 21.04
C ASP A 57 -7.32 -2.71 21.66
N LYS A 58 -8.41 -3.20 21.05
CA LYS A 58 -9.12 -4.41 21.50
C LYS A 58 -8.26 -5.65 21.27
N PHE A 59 -7.54 -5.72 20.15
CA PHE A 59 -6.63 -6.83 19.88
C PHE A 59 -5.54 -6.91 20.95
N GLU A 60 -4.96 -5.76 21.35
CA GLU A 60 -3.96 -5.68 22.42
C GLU A 60 -4.50 -6.11 23.80
N GLN A 61 -5.80 -5.91 24.06
CA GLN A 61 -6.43 -6.33 25.30
C GLN A 61 -6.61 -7.86 25.44
N ILE A 62 -6.50 -8.64 24.35
CA ILE A 62 -6.69 -10.10 24.40
C ILE A 62 -5.51 -10.76 25.14
N PRO A 63 -5.70 -11.38 26.31
CA PRO A 63 -4.60 -12.00 27.04
C PRO A 63 -3.94 -13.12 26.25
N GLN A 64 -2.63 -13.29 26.41
CA GLN A 64 -1.87 -14.33 25.70
C GLN A 64 -2.39 -15.74 26.00
N GLN A 65 -2.90 -15.95 27.21
CA GLN A 65 -3.50 -17.20 27.69
C GLN A 65 -4.76 -17.57 26.90
N HIS A 66 -5.50 -16.59 26.36
CA HIS A 66 -6.68 -16.87 25.56
C HIS A 66 -6.30 -17.54 24.24
N PHE A 67 -5.18 -17.14 23.60
CA PHE A 67 -4.68 -17.81 22.39
C PHE A 67 -4.28 -19.26 22.68
N GLU A 68 -3.66 -19.53 23.83
CA GLU A 68 -3.29 -20.88 24.23
C GLU A 68 -4.51 -21.77 24.51
N GLU A 69 -5.56 -21.21 25.13
CA GLU A 69 -6.80 -21.93 25.39
C GLU A 69 -7.60 -22.16 24.10
N VAL A 70 -7.66 -21.17 23.20
CA VAL A 70 -8.23 -21.36 21.84
C VAL A 70 -7.51 -22.50 21.13
N ARG A 71 -6.17 -22.56 21.17
CA ARG A 71 -5.42 -23.69 20.60
C ARG A 71 -5.80 -25.02 21.23
N ARG A 72 -5.94 -25.07 22.56
CA ARG A 72 -6.32 -26.31 23.27
C ARG A 72 -7.70 -26.79 22.86
N LEU A 73 -8.68 -25.88 22.83
CA LEU A 73 -10.03 -26.17 22.37
C LEU A 73 -10.01 -26.65 20.92
N ALA A 74 -9.33 -25.91 20.03
CA ALA A 74 -9.20 -26.25 18.63
C ALA A 74 -8.62 -27.66 18.42
N LYS A 75 -7.61 -28.03 19.21
CA LYS A 75 -7.02 -29.37 19.18
C LYS A 75 -8.00 -30.46 19.62
N ILE A 76 -8.80 -30.21 20.67
CA ILE A 76 -9.76 -31.18 21.20
C ILE A 76 -10.94 -31.36 20.24
N THR A 77 -11.38 -30.30 19.56
CA THR A 77 -12.53 -30.33 18.66
C THR A 77 -12.17 -30.57 17.21
N ASP A 78 -10.88 -30.72 16.89
CA ASP A 78 -10.38 -30.78 15.51
C ASP A 78 -10.86 -29.58 14.69
N ALA A 79 -10.79 -28.39 15.30
CA ALA A 79 -11.06 -27.12 14.64
C ALA A 79 -9.77 -26.50 14.12
N LYS A 80 -9.88 -25.75 13.03
CA LYS A 80 -8.81 -25.02 12.37
C LYS A 80 -8.99 -23.53 12.63
N VAL A 81 -7.91 -22.87 13.00
CA VAL A 81 -7.92 -21.46 13.40
C VAL A 81 -7.17 -20.61 12.38
N SER A 82 -7.78 -19.50 11.98
CA SER A 82 -7.11 -18.35 11.32
C SER A 82 -7.26 -17.12 12.21
N VAL A 83 -6.51 -16.07 11.88
CA VAL A 83 -6.56 -14.79 12.58
C VAL A 83 -6.90 -13.68 11.61
N HIS A 84 -7.96 -12.92 11.90
CA HIS A 84 -8.19 -11.63 11.26
C HIS A 84 -7.43 -10.56 12.07
N ALA A 85 -6.42 -9.94 11.46
CA ALA A 85 -5.67 -8.88 12.10
C ALA A 85 -6.52 -7.60 12.22
N PRO A 86 -6.24 -6.73 13.19
CA PRO A 86 -6.89 -5.42 13.26
C PRO A 86 -6.55 -4.55 12.04
N LEU A 87 -7.37 -3.52 11.80
CA LEU A 87 -7.13 -2.54 10.75
C LEU A 87 -5.84 -1.78 11.03
N ILE A 88 -4.80 -2.10 10.27
CA ILE A 88 -3.51 -1.42 10.25
C ILE A 88 -3.14 -1.13 8.79
N ASP A 89 -2.59 0.05 8.52
CA ASP A 89 -2.09 0.37 7.19
C ASP A 89 -0.65 -0.16 7.05
N LEU A 90 -0.49 -1.26 6.31
CA LEU A 90 0.79 -1.97 6.15
C LEU A 90 1.86 -1.13 5.43
N ALA A 91 1.44 -0.15 4.63
CA ALA A 91 2.35 0.80 3.98
C ALA A 91 2.80 1.92 4.94
N GLY A 92 2.18 2.06 6.11
CA GLY A 92 2.56 3.02 7.15
C GLY A 92 1.94 4.40 6.96
N PHE A 93 0.84 4.52 6.22
CA PHE A 93 0.13 5.79 6.10
C PHE A 93 -0.58 6.19 7.41
N PRO A 94 -0.68 7.50 7.70
CA PRO A 94 -1.44 8.00 8.85
C PRO A 94 -2.94 7.75 8.65
N GLY A 95 -3.61 7.30 9.72
CA GLY A 95 -5.07 7.07 9.71
C GLY A 95 -5.93 8.33 9.72
N GLN A 96 -5.33 9.53 9.74
CA GLN A 96 -6.05 10.82 9.68
C GLN A 96 -5.81 11.51 8.34
N GLU A 97 -6.88 12.06 7.76
CA GLU A 97 -6.83 12.84 6.52
C GLU A 97 -5.82 14.00 6.62
N GLY A 98 -4.96 14.14 5.60
CA GLY A 98 -3.97 15.22 5.52
C GLY A 98 -2.65 14.96 6.24
N GLY A 99 -2.45 13.77 6.84
CA GLY A 99 -1.15 13.37 7.39
C GLY A 99 -0.10 13.11 6.30
N ARG A 100 1.17 13.42 6.58
CA ARG A 100 2.30 13.06 5.72
C ARG A 100 2.80 11.66 6.05
N TRP A 101 3.10 10.87 5.03
CA TRP A 101 3.75 9.56 5.23
C TRP A 101 5.17 9.72 5.78
N ARG A 102 5.59 8.82 6.67
CA ARG A 102 6.94 8.79 7.24
C ARG A 102 7.43 7.36 7.40
N GLU A 103 8.71 7.14 7.13
CA GLU A 103 9.33 5.81 7.23
C GLU A 103 9.30 5.29 8.68
N GLU A 104 9.42 6.15 9.68
CA GLU A 104 9.35 5.75 11.11
C GLU A 104 7.98 5.16 11.45
N GLN A 105 6.91 5.67 10.83
CA GLN A 105 5.56 5.15 11.04
C GLN A 105 5.42 3.75 10.43
N ARG A 106 5.93 3.54 9.20
CA ARG A 106 5.97 2.21 8.59
C ARG A 106 6.75 1.21 9.44
N GLN A 107 7.91 1.62 9.98
CA GLN A 107 8.70 0.78 10.88
C GLN A 107 7.95 0.43 12.18
N SER A 108 7.17 1.36 12.73
CA SER A 108 6.27 1.10 13.86
C SER A 108 5.18 0.08 13.48
N THR A 109 4.56 0.22 12.30
CA THR A 109 3.59 -0.77 11.79
C THR A 109 4.23 -2.15 11.66
N GLU A 110 5.47 -2.25 11.17
CA GLU A 110 6.20 -3.52 11.07
C GLU A 110 6.36 -4.21 12.43
N GLN A 111 6.61 -3.46 13.51
CA GLN A 111 6.66 -4.02 14.86
C GLN A 111 5.28 -4.52 15.33
N GLN A 112 4.21 -3.83 14.98
CA GLN A 112 2.85 -4.27 15.29
C GLN A 112 2.49 -5.56 14.54
N VAL A 113 2.79 -5.63 13.24
CA VAL A 113 2.61 -6.85 12.43
C VAL A 113 3.39 -8.00 13.05
N PHE A 114 4.66 -7.78 13.40
CA PHE A 114 5.49 -8.79 14.07
C PHE A 114 4.86 -9.29 15.39
N SER A 115 4.34 -8.38 16.23
CA SER A 115 3.68 -8.73 17.49
C SER A 115 2.41 -9.57 17.26
N ILE A 116 1.59 -9.20 16.27
CA ILE A 116 0.40 -9.96 15.89
C ILE A 116 0.79 -11.37 15.45
N LEU A 117 1.78 -11.51 14.56
CA LEU A 117 2.23 -12.84 14.12
C LEU A 117 2.79 -13.68 15.27
N GLU A 118 3.52 -13.08 16.20
CA GLU A 118 4.02 -13.78 17.39
C GLU A 118 2.87 -14.33 18.25
N ARG A 119 1.81 -13.55 18.45
CA ARG A 119 0.62 -13.99 19.19
C ARG A 119 -0.15 -15.05 18.41
N SER A 120 -0.30 -14.89 17.10
CA SER A 120 -0.93 -15.88 16.21
C SER A 120 -0.19 -17.22 16.18
N HIS A 121 1.14 -17.22 16.31
CA HIS A 121 1.91 -18.47 16.41
C HIS A 121 1.47 -19.33 17.61
N LYS A 122 0.97 -18.73 18.70
CA LYS A 122 0.45 -19.50 19.85
C LYS A 122 -0.80 -20.31 19.55
N LEU A 123 -1.50 -20.00 18.46
CA LEU A 123 -2.62 -20.79 17.95
C LEU A 123 -2.16 -22.02 17.17
N SER A 124 -0.88 -22.09 16.79
CA SER A 124 -0.35 -23.21 16.01
C SER A 124 -0.38 -24.51 16.81
N ASN A 125 -0.88 -25.56 16.16
CA ASN A 125 -0.84 -26.95 16.63
C ASN A 125 0.00 -27.82 15.67
N GLY A 126 1.11 -27.27 15.16
CA GLY A 126 1.97 -27.93 14.16
C GLY A 126 1.66 -27.55 12.71
N GLU A 127 0.62 -26.74 12.48
CA GLU A 127 0.23 -26.19 11.17
C GLU A 127 0.48 -24.67 11.12
N ASN A 128 0.58 -24.13 9.91
CA ASN A 128 0.70 -22.68 9.70
C ASN A 128 -0.65 -22.01 9.93
N VAL A 129 -0.70 -21.07 10.86
CA VAL A 129 -1.90 -20.26 11.12
C VAL A 129 -1.99 -19.17 10.04
N PRO A 130 -3.08 -19.07 9.26
CA PRO A 130 -3.34 -17.91 8.43
C PRO A 130 -3.53 -16.67 9.29
N VAL A 131 -2.85 -15.58 8.94
CA VAL A 131 -3.09 -14.26 9.53
C VAL A 131 -3.45 -13.30 8.40
N VAL A 132 -4.72 -12.92 8.36
CA VAL A 132 -5.28 -12.06 7.33
C VAL A 132 -5.07 -10.61 7.70
N PHE A 133 -4.51 -9.84 6.77
CA PHE A 133 -4.38 -8.39 6.88
C PHE A 133 -4.96 -7.76 5.63
N HIS A 134 -5.81 -6.74 5.79
CA HIS A 134 -6.13 -5.86 4.67
C HIS A 134 -4.84 -5.24 4.11
N ALA A 135 -4.63 -5.39 2.81
CA ALA A 135 -3.39 -5.00 2.16
C ALA A 135 -3.19 -3.47 2.19
N GLY A 136 -4.28 -2.69 2.10
CA GLY A 136 -4.26 -1.24 2.18
C GLY A 136 -5.59 -0.67 2.65
N ASN A 137 -5.53 0.41 3.45
CA ASN A 137 -6.71 1.08 4.01
C ASN A 137 -6.79 2.55 3.59
N THR A 138 -5.66 3.17 3.25
CA THR A 138 -5.63 4.56 2.78
C THR A 138 -6.36 4.72 1.46
N PHE A 139 -7.01 5.87 1.24
CA PHE A 139 -7.61 6.20 -0.05
C PHE A 139 -6.52 6.50 -1.09
N SER A 140 -6.56 5.85 -2.25
CA SER A 140 -5.52 5.96 -3.29
C SER A 140 -6.05 6.18 -4.70
N GLN A 141 -7.26 5.74 -5.02
CA GLN A 141 -7.86 5.99 -6.33
C GLN A 141 -9.39 6.00 -6.31
N GLU A 142 -10.00 6.56 -7.35
CA GLU A 142 -11.40 6.37 -7.69
C GLU A 142 -11.50 5.88 -9.13
N TYR A 143 -12.15 4.73 -9.33
CA TYR A 143 -12.40 4.19 -10.67
C TYR A 143 -13.63 4.85 -11.30
N GLY A 144 -13.59 5.03 -12.61
CA GLY A 144 -14.76 5.35 -13.43
C GLY A 144 -14.93 4.34 -14.55
N ILE A 145 -16.09 4.39 -15.22
CA ILE A 145 -16.33 3.55 -16.40
C ILE A 145 -15.46 4.06 -17.56
N PRO A 146 -14.57 3.22 -18.14
CA PRO A 146 -13.79 3.59 -19.31
C PRO A 146 -14.67 3.72 -20.56
N TYR A 147 -14.29 4.61 -21.48
CA TYR A 147 -14.99 4.75 -22.76
C TYR A 147 -15.00 3.44 -23.57
N ASP A 148 -16.19 3.04 -24.01
CA ASP A 148 -16.40 1.96 -24.97
C ASP A 148 -17.47 2.43 -25.96
N GLU A 149 -17.16 2.43 -27.26
CA GLU A 149 -18.05 2.95 -28.30
C GLU A 149 -19.44 2.30 -28.29
N LYS A 150 -19.55 1.04 -27.87
CA LYS A 150 -20.80 0.27 -27.87
C LYS A 150 -21.48 0.23 -26.51
N LYS A 151 -20.69 0.04 -25.44
CA LYS A 151 -21.23 -0.16 -24.08
C LYS A 151 -21.33 1.14 -23.30
N HIS A 152 -20.32 1.98 -23.39
CA HIS A 152 -20.12 3.16 -22.54
C HIS A 152 -19.61 4.36 -23.34
N PRO A 153 -20.44 4.92 -24.25
CA PRO A 153 -20.01 6.01 -25.14
C PRO A 153 -19.71 7.32 -24.37
N GLU A 154 -20.24 7.46 -23.16
CA GLU A 154 -19.98 8.57 -22.23
C GLU A 154 -18.88 8.24 -21.20
N GLY A 155 -18.21 7.09 -21.33
CA GLY A 155 -17.13 6.68 -20.43
C GLY A 155 -15.91 7.61 -20.51
N LEU A 156 -15.01 7.48 -19.54
CA LEU A 156 -13.82 8.31 -19.45
C LEU A 156 -12.85 8.03 -20.61
N TYR A 157 -12.42 9.09 -21.30
CA TYR A 157 -11.40 9.02 -22.33
C TYR A 157 -10.51 10.26 -22.38
N LYS A 158 -9.32 10.09 -22.95
CA LYS A 158 -8.48 11.17 -23.49
C LYS A 158 -8.42 11.07 -25.01
N GLU A 159 -8.16 12.18 -25.69
CA GLU A 159 -7.95 12.21 -27.13
C GLU A 159 -6.46 12.34 -27.44
N GLU A 160 -5.93 11.44 -28.24
CA GLU A 160 -4.57 11.53 -28.75
C GLU A 160 -4.56 11.76 -30.26
N PRO A 161 -3.66 12.62 -30.77
CA PRO A 161 -3.55 12.86 -32.21
C PRO A 161 -3.01 11.63 -32.92
N ILE A 162 -3.65 11.27 -34.04
CA ILE A 162 -3.13 10.25 -34.96
C ILE A 162 -2.15 10.95 -35.90
N ILE A 163 -0.88 10.55 -35.85
CA ILE A 163 0.19 11.12 -36.68
C ILE A 163 0.53 10.15 -37.80
N GLU A 164 0.28 10.55 -39.04
CA GLU A 164 0.70 9.85 -40.25
C GLU A 164 1.59 10.76 -41.10
N ASN A 165 2.79 10.29 -41.46
CA ASN A 165 3.78 11.06 -42.23
C ASN A 165 4.07 12.47 -41.66
N GLY A 166 4.08 12.61 -40.33
CA GLY A 166 4.32 13.88 -39.63
C GLY A 166 3.13 14.86 -39.66
N LYS A 167 1.95 14.44 -40.15
CA LYS A 167 0.72 15.24 -40.14
C LYS A 167 -0.30 14.61 -39.21
N ILE A 168 -1.03 15.46 -38.48
CA ILE A 168 -2.17 15.02 -37.67
C ILE A 168 -3.32 14.72 -38.64
N VAL A 169 -3.68 13.45 -38.75
CA VAL A 169 -4.76 12.97 -39.64
C VAL A 169 -6.08 12.72 -38.91
N GLY A 170 -6.07 12.75 -37.58
CA GLY A 170 -7.27 12.59 -36.77
C GLY A 170 -6.97 12.57 -35.28
N LYS A 171 -7.97 12.21 -34.48
CA LYS A 171 -7.85 11.97 -33.04
C LYS A 171 -8.43 10.61 -32.68
N LYS A 172 -7.73 9.87 -31.82
CA LYS A 172 -8.19 8.60 -31.26
C LYS A 172 -8.61 8.79 -29.81
N LYS A 173 -9.78 8.27 -29.44
CA LYS A 173 -10.19 8.19 -28.04
C LYS A 173 -9.50 7.01 -27.37
N ILE A 174 -8.83 7.26 -26.25
CA ILE A 174 -8.17 6.26 -25.42
C ILE A 174 -8.91 6.19 -24.09
N PRO A 175 -9.42 5.00 -23.72
CA PRO A 175 -10.18 4.83 -22.49
C PRO A 175 -9.30 5.04 -21.25
N ILE A 176 -9.86 5.70 -20.24
CA ILE A 176 -9.22 5.92 -18.94
C ILE A 176 -9.99 5.12 -17.88
N LYS A 177 -9.26 4.47 -16.97
CA LYS A 177 -9.88 3.66 -15.90
C LYS A 177 -10.13 4.47 -14.63
N GLU A 178 -9.22 5.35 -14.27
CA GLU A 178 -9.26 6.10 -13.02
C GLU A 178 -9.81 7.53 -13.24
N ARG A 179 -10.82 7.90 -12.45
CA ARG A 179 -11.28 9.28 -12.34
C ARG A 179 -10.37 10.10 -11.44
N LEU A 180 -9.78 9.48 -10.41
CA LEU A 180 -8.91 10.15 -9.45
C LEU A 180 -7.78 9.19 -9.08
N ILE A 181 -6.55 9.71 -9.05
CA ILE A 181 -5.41 9.02 -8.44
C ILE A 181 -4.84 9.94 -7.37
N VAL A 182 -4.51 9.41 -6.19
CA VAL A 182 -3.74 10.14 -5.18
C VAL A 182 -2.27 9.90 -5.46
N ALA A 183 -1.50 10.97 -5.59
CA ALA A 183 -0.06 10.93 -5.71
C ALA A 183 0.60 11.21 -4.35
N ILE A 184 1.77 10.63 -4.12
CA ILE A 184 2.63 10.88 -2.96
C ILE A 184 3.98 11.41 -3.43
N ASN A 185 4.44 12.49 -2.79
CA ASN A 185 5.81 12.94 -2.89
C ASN A 185 6.70 12.00 -2.06
N GLN A 186 7.55 11.23 -2.73
CA GLN A 186 8.38 10.20 -2.10
C GLN A 186 9.46 10.76 -1.15
N GLU A 187 9.74 12.06 -1.22
CA GLU A 187 10.69 12.73 -0.33
C GLU A 187 10.00 13.30 0.92
N THR A 188 8.90 14.02 0.72
CA THR A 188 8.23 14.77 1.79
C THR A 188 7.10 14.01 2.46
N GLY A 189 6.62 12.92 1.85
CA GLY A 189 5.45 12.16 2.26
C GLY A 189 4.13 12.90 2.05
N GLU A 190 4.15 14.04 1.34
CA GLU A 190 2.95 14.82 1.02
C GLU A 190 2.08 14.10 -0.01
N ILE A 191 0.77 14.18 0.16
CA ILE A 191 -0.22 13.54 -0.71
C ILE A 191 -1.01 14.59 -1.50
N ALA A 192 -1.24 14.33 -2.78
CA ALA A 192 -1.96 15.23 -3.68
C ALA A 192 -2.99 14.44 -4.52
N PRO A 193 -4.30 14.72 -4.40
CA PRO A 193 -5.31 14.11 -5.25
C PRO A 193 -5.27 14.72 -6.66
N LEU A 194 -5.24 13.86 -7.67
CA LEU A 194 -5.18 14.20 -9.10
C LEU A 194 -6.46 13.72 -9.77
N GLN A 195 -7.38 14.65 -9.96
CA GLN A 195 -8.70 14.37 -10.53
C GLN A 195 -8.71 14.55 -12.04
N TYR A 196 -9.48 13.72 -12.73
CA TYR A 196 -9.90 13.92 -14.10
C TYR A 196 -10.64 15.25 -14.22
N GLU A 197 -10.19 16.10 -15.14
CA GLU A 197 -10.77 17.42 -15.35
C GLU A 197 -10.77 17.76 -16.85
N LYS A 198 -11.81 18.45 -17.32
CA LYS A 198 -11.85 19.03 -18.67
C LYS A 198 -11.60 20.53 -18.54
N LYS A 199 -10.54 21.03 -19.19
CA LYS A 199 -10.14 22.43 -19.13
C LYS A 199 -10.28 23.10 -20.48
N ASN A 200 -10.84 24.30 -20.50
CA ASN A 200 -10.94 25.11 -21.72
C ASN A 200 -9.71 26.02 -21.86
N TYR A 201 -8.94 25.82 -22.93
CA TYR A 201 -7.76 26.61 -23.25
C TYR A 201 -8.04 27.60 -24.38
N ILE A 202 -7.56 28.82 -24.20
CA ILE A 202 -7.60 29.87 -25.23
C ILE A 202 -6.89 29.36 -26.49
N GLY A 203 -7.61 29.32 -27.63
CA GLY A 203 -7.07 28.91 -28.93
C GLY A 203 -6.88 27.40 -29.14
N LYS A 204 -7.10 26.56 -28.11
CA LYS A 204 -6.99 25.09 -28.21
C LYS A 204 -8.31 24.36 -27.94
N GLY A 205 -9.29 25.03 -27.35
CA GLY A 205 -10.59 24.43 -27.00
C GLY A 205 -10.52 23.61 -25.71
N GLU A 206 -11.44 22.66 -25.56
CA GLU A 206 -11.48 21.74 -24.42
C GLU A 206 -10.34 20.71 -24.51
N GLU A 207 -9.60 20.55 -23.42
CA GLU A 207 -8.53 19.58 -23.26
C GLU A 207 -8.75 18.75 -21.99
N VAL A 208 -8.63 17.43 -22.12
CA VAL A 208 -8.72 16.50 -21.00
C VAL A 208 -7.41 16.49 -20.23
N TRP A 209 -7.53 16.62 -18.91
CA TRP A 209 -6.48 16.43 -17.92
C TRP A 209 -6.83 15.21 -17.08
N ASP A 210 -6.43 14.04 -17.57
CA ASP A 210 -6.54 12.79 -16.84
C ASP A 210 -5.52 12.70 -15.69
N PRO A 211 -5.71 11.79 -14.72
CA PRO A 211 -4.81 11.67 -13.57
C PRO A 211 -3.34 11.41 -13.92
N GLU A 212 -3.03 10.65 -14.98
CA GLU A 212 -1.65 10.37 -15.39
C GLU A 212 -0.98 11.65 -15.90
N LYS A 213 -1.64 12.38 -16.80
CA LYS A 213 -1.15 13.66 -17.31
C LYS A 213 -0.95 14.70 -16.21
N ARG A 214 -1.83 14.71 -15.20
CA ARG A 214 -1.67 15.59 -14.02
C ARG A 214 -0.46 15.20 -13.19
N LEU A 215 -0.17 13.91 -13.04
CA LEU A 215 1.00 13.43 -12.32
C LEU A 215 2.29 13.83 -13.04
N GLU A 216 2.35 13.65 -14.36
CA GLU A 216 3.46 14.10 -15.20
C GLU A 216 3.68 15.61 -15.06
N SER A 217 2.59 16.40 -15.17
CA SER A 217 2.65 17.85 -15.01
C SER A 217 3.08 18.27 -13.60
N LEU A 218 2.68 17.54 -12.55
CA LEU A 218 3.10 17.82 -11.17
C LEU A 218 4.59 17.57 -10.98
N ASN A 219 5.11 16.45 -11.48
CA ASN A 219 6.53 16.14 -11.50
C ASN A 219 7.34 17.17 -12.28
N GLN A 220 6.88 17.51 -13.49
CA GLN A 220 7.56 18.50 -14.34
C GLN A 220 7.55 19.88 -13.70
N THR A 221 6.41 20.33 -13.16
CA THR A 221 6.30 21.64 -12.51
C THR A 221 7.23 21.73 -11.30
N GLN A 222 7.26 20.70 -10.44
CA GLN A 222 8.18 20.71 -9.31
C GLN A 222 9.63 20.72 -9.78
N TRP A 223 9.98 19.90 -10.77
CA TRP A 223 11.34 19.84 -11.30
C TRP A 223 11.80 21.16 -11.94
N ASP A 224 10.92 21.79 -12.71
CA ASP A 224 11.17 23.09 -13.32
C ASP A 224 11.31 24.19 -12.26
N GLN A 225 10.54 24.13 -11.16
CA GLN A 225 10.71 25.05 -10.04
C GLN A 225 12.07 24.89 -9.35
N GLU A 226 12.54 23.65 -9.16
CA GLU A 226 13.87 23.40 -8.59
C GLU A 226 14.99 23.88 -9.52
N LYS A 227 14.87 23.62 -10.83
CA LYS A 227 15.79 24.17 -11.84
C LYS A 227 15.75 25.71 -11.89
N LYS A 228 14.56 26.31 -11.82
CA LYS A 228 14.37 27.77 -11.84
C LYS A 228 15.07 28.43 -10.66
N LYS A 229 15.00 27.84 -9.47
CA LYS A 229 15.70 28.35 -8.28
C LYS A 229 17.22 28.43 -8.49
N LEU A 230 17.81 27.43 -9.14
CA LEU A 230 19.24 27.46 -9.49
C LEU A 230 19.56 28.52 -10.55
N LEU A 231 18.71 28.65 -11.57
CA LEU A 231 18.84 29.67 -12.61
C LEU A 231 18.70 31.10 -12.05
N GLU A 232 17.83 31.31 -11.06
CA GLU A 232 17.66 32.59 -10.38
C GLU A 232 18.93 33.00 -9.63
N TYR A 233 19.55 32.08 -8.88
CA TYR A 233 20.85 32.34 -8.24
C TYR A 233 21.95 32.62 -9.26
N GLN A 234 22.02 31.85 -10.35
CA GLN A 234 23.01 32.10 -11.39
C GLN A 234 22.81 33.49 -12.03
N LYS A 235 21.58 33.86 -12.34
CA LYS A 235 21.26 35.18 -12.90
C LYS A 235 21.66 36.29 -11.94
N GLU A 236 21.33 36.16 -10.67
CA GLU A 236 21.66 37.17 -9.66
C GLU A 236 23.18 37.37 -9.54
N ILE A 237 23.95 36.27 -9.58
CA ILE A 237 25.41 36.33 -9.63
C ILE A 237 25.90 37.07 -10.88
N GLU A 238 25.33 36.78 -12.06
CA GLU A 238 25.69 37.44 -13.32
C GLU A 238 25.35 38.94 -13.30
N ASP A 239 24.18 39.32 -12.79
CA ASP A 239 23.74 40.71 -12.65
C ASP A 239 24.65 41.50 -11.69
N LEU A 240 25.02 40.90 -10.55
CA LEU A 240 25.97 41.51 -9.59
C LEU A 240 27.35 41.66 -10.20
N LYS A 241 27.80 40.66 -10.98
CA LYS A 241 29.09 40.69 -11.66
C LYS A 241 29.17 41.80 -12.70
N GLU A 242 28.14 41.98 -13.53
CA GLU A 242 28.13 43.05 -14.53
C GLU A 242 28.25 44.43 -13.88
N LYS A 243 27.48 44.66 -12.80
CA LYS A 243 27.56 45.89 -12.00
C LYS A 243 28.95 46.09 -11.38
N MET A 244 29.53 45.02 -10.85
CA MET A 244 30.87 45.03 -10.28
C MET A 244 31.93 45.39 -11.33
N ILE A 245 31.89 44.78 -12.51
CA ILE A 245 32.85 45.06 -13.61
C ILE A 245 32.77 46.52 -14.05
N VAL A 246 31.57 47.10 -14.14
CA VAL A 246 31.40 48.52 -14.48
C VAL A 246 32.09 49.41 -13.44
N LYS A 247 31.87 49.15 -12.14
CA LYS A 247 32.51 49.90 -11.05
C LYS A 247 34.03 49.72 -11.03
N MET A 248 34.53 48.51 -11.28
CA MET A 248 35.96 48.25 -11.39
C MET A 248 36.59 49.05 -12.53
N LYS A 249 35.95 49.07 -13.71
CA LYS A 249 36.41 49.86 -14.87
C LYS A 249 36.37 51.37 -14.61
N GLN A 250 35.36 51.85 -13.87
CA GLN A 250 35.30 53.26 -13.45
C GLN A 250 36.48 53.62 -12.55
N ASN A 251 36.77 52.79 -11.54
CA ASN A 251 37.91 53.00 -10.65
C ASN A 251 39.25 52.93 -11.41
N GLU A 252 39.40 51.94 -12.31
CA GLU A 252 40.57 51.82 -13.17
C GLU A 252 40.77 53.07 -14.06
N ALA A 253 39.69 53.61 -14.62
CA ALA A 253 39.74 54.84 -15.43
C ALA A 253 40.11 56.07 -14.59
N ILE A 254 39.54 56.21 -13.38
CA ILE A 254 39.86 57.30 -12.44
C ILE A 254 41.35 57.27 -12.07
N GLY A 255 41.89 56.08 -11.76
CA GLY A 255 43.31 55.90 -11.44
C GLY A 255 44.23 56.19 -12.64
N LYS A 256 43.92 55.66 -13.83
CA LYS A 256 44.73 55.89 -15.04
C LYS A 256 44.76 57.36 -15.51
N THR A 257 43.71 58.12 -15.23
CA THR A 257 43.59 59.53 -15.64
C THR A 257 44.12 60.50 -14.58
N GLY A 258 44.51 60.01 -13.40
CA GLY A 258 44.97 60.86 -12.29
C GLY A 258 43.85 61.69 -11.64
N LEU A 259 42.58 61.39 -11.95
CA LEU A 259 41.43 62.10 -11.40
C LEU A 259 41.23 61.87 -9.90
N GLU A 260 41.94 60.91 -9.30
CA GLU A 260 41.97 60.65 -7.85
C GLU A 260 42.41 61.86 -7.00
N ALA A 261 43.15 62.80 -7.59
CA ALA A 261 43.54 64.04 -6.92
C ALA A 261 42.34 64.99 -6.68
N ASN A 262 41.23 64.82 -7.41
CA ASN A 262 40.01 65.59 -7.23
C ASN A 262 39.12 64.90 -6.15
N PRO A 263 38.72 65.62 -5.08
CA PRO A 263 37.90 65.09 -3.99
C PRO A 263 36.60 64.40 -4.44
N GLU A 264 35.98 64.86 -5.52
CA GLU A 264 34.74 64.30 -6.05
C GLU A 264 34.96 62.89 -6.63
N TYR A 265 35.94 62.74 -7.51
CA TYR A 265 36.28 61.44 -8.12
C TYR A 265 36.91 60.48 -7.12
N LYS A 266 37.64 61.00 -6.12
CA LYS A 266 38.14 60.21 -5.00
C LYS A 266 37.00 59.55 -4.21
N LYS A 267 35.95 60.32 -3.89
CA LYS A 267 34.77 59.79 -3.20
C LYS A 267 34.04 58.73 -4.04
N VAL A 268 33.90 58.96 -5.35
CA VAL A 268 33.32 57.96 -6.27
C VAL A 268 34.11 56.66 -6.27
N ALA A 269 35.45 56.74 -6.27
CA ALA A 269 36.31 55.56 -6.22
C ALA A 269 36.19 54.80 -4.88
N GLU A 270 36.10 55.51 -3.76
CA GLU A 270 35.88 54.94 -2.42
C GLU A 270 34.50 54.26 -2.32
N ASP A 271 33.43 54.93 -2.77
CA ASP A 271 32.07 54.39 -2.80
C ASP A 271 31.99 53.14 -3.70
N ASN A 272 32.61 53.18 -4.87
CA ASN A 272 32.71 52.03 -5.76
C ASN A 272 33.45 50.86 -5.12
N THR A 273 34.51 51.11 -4.35
CA THR A 273 35.26 50.07 -3.65
C THR A 273 34.41 49.39 -2.58
N LEU A 274 33.66 50.19 -1.79
CA LEU A 274 32.71 49.65 -0.80
C LEU A 274 31.60 48.84 -1.45
N ASP A 275 31.06 49.29 -2.58
CA ASP A 275 30.04 48.58 -3.33
C ASP A 275 30.56 47.26 -3.92
N ILE A 276 31.77 47.25 -4.49
CA ILE A 276 32.43 46.03 -4.98
C ILE A 276 32.59 45.02 -3.83
N LEU A 277 33.04 45.46 -2.65
CA LEU A 277 33.17 44.60 -1.47
C LEU A 277 31.83 44.03 -0.97
N ARG A 278 30.74 44.80 -1.09
CA ARG A 278 29.38 44.33 -0.76
C ARG A 278 28.88 43.32 -1.78
N MET A 279 29.06 43.61 -3.08
CA MET A 279 28.67 42.69 -4.16
C MET A 279 29.43 41.38 -4.09
N ASN A 280 30.74 41.40 -3.83
CA ASN A 280 31.54 40.17 -3.67
C ASN A 280 31.02 39.30 -2.53
N ARG A 281 30.75 39.89 -1.35
CA ARG A 281 30.17 39.15 -0.22
C ARG A 281 28.82 38.53 -0.57
N HIS A 282 27.97 39.27 -1.28
CA HIS A 282 26.68 38.76 -1.72
C HIS A 282 26.84 37.61 -2.74
N ILE A 283 27.74 37.73 -3.71
CA ILE A 283 28.05 36.65 -4.65
C ILE A 283 28.54 35.40 -3.91
N ASP A 284 29.40 35.54 -2.90
CA ASP A 284 29.88 34.42 -2.09
C ASP A 284 28.74 33.72 -1.32
N GLU A 285 27.78 34.48 -0.79
CA GLU A 285 26.58 33.94 -0.13
C GLU A 285 25.70 33.17 -1.13
N ILE A 286 25.43 33.75 -2.31
CA ILE A 286 24.63 33.10 -3.35
C ILE A 286 25.34 31.84 -3.86
N ASN A 287 26.67 31.85 -4.05
CA ASN A 287 27.43 30.66 -4.46
C ASN A 287 27.30 29.51 -3.44
N LYS A 288 27.29 29.80 -2.13
CA LYS A 288 27.06 28.77 -1.09
C LYS A 288 25.66 28.19 -1.17
N LEU A 289 24.64 29.04 -1.35
CA LEU A 289 23.26 28.60 -1.52
C LEU A 289 23.11 27.75 -2.79
N LEU A 290 23.64 28.22 -3.92
CA LEU A 290 23.65 27.48 -5.18
C LEU A 290 24.32 26.11 -5.03
N GLY A 291 25.46 26.05 -4.35
CA GLY A 291 26.15 24.78 -4.07
C GLY A 291 25.28 23.82 -3.25
N SER A 292 24.64 24.29 -2.19
CA SER A 292 23.74 23.45 -1.37
C SER A 292 22.53 22.96 -2.16
N GLU A 293 21.89 23.85 -2.91
CA GLU A 293 20.69 23.54 -3.69
C GLU A 293 21.00 22.61 -4.85
N TYR A 294 22.17 22.75 -5.47
CA TYR A 294 22.65 21.79 -6.46
C TYR A 294 22.72 20.37 -5.90
N HIS A 295 23.33 20.19 -4.73
CA HIS A 295 23.43 18.85 -4.13
C HIS A 295 22.04 18.29 -3.82
N ASN A 296 21.09 19.12 -3.38
CA ASN A 296 19.71 18.71 -3.16
C ASN A 296 19.08 18.22 -4.48
N VAL A 297 19.13 19.03 -5.53
CA VAL A 297 18.57 18.72 -6.86
C VAL A 297 19.22 17.46 -7.45
N TYR A 298 20.54 17.34 -7.36
CA TYR A 298 21.29 16.17 -7.80
C TYR A 298 20.86 14.90 -7.04
N ASN A 299 20.79 14.97 -5.71
CA ASN A 299 20.39 13.84 -4.88
C ASN A 299 18.96 13.39 -5.17
N LYS A 300 18.04 14.34 -5.38
CA LYS A 300 16.65 14.03 -5.78
C LYS A 300 16.61 13.34 -7.14
N PHE A 301 17.35 13.85 -8.12
CA PHE A 301 17.43 13.22 -9.44
C PHE A 301 17.98 11.80 -9.34
N VAL A 302 19.11 11.59 -8.67
CA VAL A 302 19.70 10.25 -8.49
C VAL A 302 18.73 9.28 -7.80
N LYS A 303 17.95 9.76 -6.83
CA LYS A 303 17.03 8.94 -6.06
C LYS A 303 15.75 8.59 -6.82
N PHE A 304 15.22 9.52 -7.61
CA PHE A 304 13.87 9.42 -8.18
C PHE A 304 13.82 9.36 -9.71
N ALA A 305 14.96 9.47 -10.40
CA ALA A 305 15.03 9.25 -11.84
C ALA A 305 14.63 7.81 -12.17
N LYS A 306 13.67 7.68 -13.09
CA LYS A 306 13.33 6.41 -13.73
C LYS A 306 13.95 6.40 -15.12
N PHE A 307 14.37 5.21 -15.55
CA PHE A 307 15.03 5.00 -16.85
C PHE A 307 14.23 3.97 -17.61
N GLU A 308 13.95 4.24 -18.87
CA GLU A 308 13.19 3.32 -19.74
C GLU A 308 14.01 2.07 -20.08
N SER A 309 15.34 2.20 -20.07
CA SER A 309 16.26 1.10 -20.38
C SER A 309 17.51 1.04 -19.49
N PRO A 310 18.10 -0.15 -19.30
CA PRO A 310 19.42 -0.29 -18.66
C PRO A 310 20.52 0.54 -19.35
N GLU A 311 20.45 0.68 -20.68
CA GLU A 311 21.40 1.44 -21.49
C GLU A 311 21.33 2.94 -21.19
N GLU A 312 20.12 3.49 -21.11
CA GLU A 312 19.87 4.88 -20.74
C GLU A 312 20.36 5.16 -19.32
N LYS A 313 20.02 4.28 -18.36
CA LYS A 313 20.54 4.34 -16.99
C LYS A 313 22.06 4.39 -16.97
N LYS A 314 22.73 3.56 -17.77
CA LYS A 314 24.20 3.55 -17.87
C LYS A 314 24.73 4.87 -18.41
N LYS A 315 24.15 5.41 -19.49
CA LYS A 315 24.56 6.69 -20.08
C LYS A 315 24.41 7.85 -19.08
N ILE A 316 23.27 7.91 -18.39
CA ILE A 316 23.03 8.96 -17.40
C ILE A 316 23.98 8.81 -16.20
N ASN A 317 24.21 7.59 -15.70
CA ASN A 317 25.19 7.36 -14.64
C ASN A 317 26.62 7.76 -15.04
N GLU A 318 27.04 7.46 -16.28
CA GLU A 318 28.34 7.90 -16.81
C GLU A 318 28.41 9.42 -16.91
N TYR A 319 27.31 10.07 -17.31
CA TYR A 319 27.20 11.53 -17.34
C TYR A 319 27.31 12.15 -15.94
N LEU A 320 26.56 11.65 -14.96
CA LEU A 320 26.60 12.11 -13.58
C LEU A 320 27.97 11.88 -12.95
N LYS A 321 28.63 10.75 -13.25
CA LYS A 321 30.00 10.47 -12.78
C LYS A 321 31.01 11.49 -13.31
N LYS A 322 30.95 11.80 -14.61
CA LYS A 322 31.83 12.84 -15.21
C LYS A 322 31.55 14.22 -14.60
N LEU A 323 30.29 14.52 -14.31
CA LEU A 323 29.91 15.75 -13.64
C LEU A 323 30.53 15.84 -12.24
N ASP A 324 30.42 14.77 -11.44
CA ASP A 324 31.02 14.70 -10.11
C ASP A 324 32.55 14.81 -10.16
N GLU A 325 33.22 14.14 -11.11
CA GLU A 325 34.67 14.26 -11.33
C GLU A 325 35.08 15.71 -11.63
N ASN A 326 34.39 16.37 -12.56
CA ASN A 326 34.65 17.77 -12.93
C ASN A 326 34.37 18.75 -11.78
N TYR A 327 33.28 18.52 -11.03
CA TYR A 327 32.91 19.31 -9.87
C TYR A 327 33.98 19.21 -8.77
N ASN A 328 34.44 17.99 -8.49
CA ASN A 328 35.48 17.71 -7.51
C ASN A 328 36.85 18.27 -7.91
N GLU A 329 37.22 18.20 -9.19
CA GLU A 329 38.44 18.82 -9.70
C GLU A 329 38.42 20.35 -9.53
N THR A 330 37.28 20.98 -9.86
CA THR A 330 37.11 22.43 -9.71
C THR A 330 37.14 22.84 -8.24
N ASN A 331 36.51 22.07 -7.35
CA ASN A 331 36.58 22.27 -5.90
C ASN A 331 38.02 22.22 -5.38
N LYS A 332 38.85 21.29 -5.85
CA LYS A 332 40.27 21.23 -5.46
C LYS A 332 41.01 22.51 -5.86
N LYS A 333 40.76 23.03 -7.06
CA LYS A 333 41.35 24.31 -7.53
C LYS A 333 40.88 25.49 -6.68
N ILE A 334 39.60 25.53 -6.33
CA ILE A 334 39.02 26.54 -5.42
C ILE A 334 39.70 26.48 -4.04
N MET A 335 39.86 25.29 -3.44
CA MET A 335 40.54 25.11 -2.16
C MET A 335 42.00 25.56 -2.21
N GLN A 336 42.72 25.24 -3.29
CA GLN A 336 44.10 25.69 -3.49
C GLN A 336 44.20 27.21 -3.57
N LYS A 337 43.30 27.86 -4.33
CA LYS A 337 43.27 29.32 -4.45
C LYS A 337 42.87 30.03 -3.15
N ASN A 338 41.94 29.47 -2.38
CA ASN A 338 41.65 29.96 -1.03
C ASN A 338 42.88 29.90 -0.11
N LYS A 339 43.67 28.83 -0.19
CA LYS A 339 44.91 28.70 0.59
C LYS A 339 45.97 29.72 0.15
N GLU A 340 46.11 29.93 -1.16
CA GLU A 340 47.00 30.94 -1.75
C GLU A 340 46.65 32.35 -1.23
N LEU A 341 45.36 32.72 -1.28
CA LEU A 341 44.86 34.00 -0.74
C LEU A 341 45.16 34.18 0.75
N TYR A 342 44.92 33.14 1.56
CA TYR A 342 45.23 33.18 2.98
C TYR A 342 46.72 33.44 3.25
N LEU A 343 47.61 32.80 2.50
CA LEU A 343 49.06 32.98 2.63
C LEU A 343 49.48 34.40 2.20
N LEU A 344 48.92 34.92 1.11
CA LEU A 344 49.18 36.29 0.65
C LEU A 344 48.71 37.32 1.67
N ASP A 345 47.55 37.13 2.30
CA ASP A 345 47.05 37.97 3.41
C ASP A 345 47.99 37.97 4.61
N GLU A 346 48.47 36.79 5.02
CA GLU A 346 49.44 36.61 6.11
C GLU A 346 50.77 37.31 5.79
N MET A 347 51.28 37.17 4.56
CA MET A 347 52.53 37.81 4.12
C MET A 347 52.40 39.33 4.05
N SER A 348 51.30 39.84 3.50
CA SER A 348 51.02 41.28 3.42
C SER A 348 50.93 41.94 4.80
N LYS A 349 50.33 41.26 5.79
CA LYS A 349 50.27 41.73 7.19
C LYS A 349 51.63 41.80 7.88
N LYS A 350 52.56 40.91 7.53
CA LYS A 350 53.91 40.81 8.13
C LYS A 350 54.96 41.67 7.44
N THR A 351 54.66 42.23 6.28
CA THR A 351 55.61 43.01 5.46
C THR A 351 55.50 44.50 5.80
N GLU A 352 56.61 45.10 6.24
CA GLU A 352 56.73 46.54 6.51
C GLU A 352 57.21 47.35 5.30
N ASP A 353 57.85 46.70 4.32
CA ASP A 353 58.30 47.32 3.08
C ASP A 353 57.12 47.69 2.16
N TYR A 354 57.05 48.95 1.75
CA TYR A 354 55.96 49.49 0.97
C TYR A 354 55.92 48.92 -0.45
N GLU A 355 57.07 48.74 -1.12
CA GLU A 355 57.11 48.20 -2.48
C GLU A 355 56.71 46.73 -2.53
N GLU A 356 57.25 45.92 -1.62
CA GLU A 356 56.89 44.50 -1.50
C GLU A 356 55.41 44.32 -1.10
N LYS A 357 54.89 45.16 -0.20
CA LYS A 357 53.48 45.15 0.17
C LYS A 357 52.57 45.49 -1.02
N ALA A 358 52.94 46.46 -1.85
CA ALA A 358 52.21 46.78 -3.08
C ALA A 358 52.26 45.63 -4.11
N ARG A 359 53.37 44.87 -4.16
CA ARG A 359 53.47 43.67 -5.00
C ARG A 359 52.55 42.54 -4.51
N LEU A 360 52.57 42.26 -3.21
CA LEU A 360 51.72 41.25 -2.57
C LEU A 360 50.22 41.57 -2.73
N GLU A 361 49.84 42.84 -2.67
CA GLU A 361 48.45 43.25 -2.88
C GLU A 361 47.99 42.98 -4.33
N LYS A 362 48.85 43.22 -5.34
CA LYS A 362 48.55 42.85 -6.74
C LYS A 362 48.42 41.35 -6.95
N GLU A 363 49.29 40.55 -6.32
CA GLU A 363 49.20 39.09 -6.37
C GLU A 363 47.92 38.58 -5.71
N ARG A 364 47.54 39.19 -4.57
CA ARG A 364 46.30 38.92 -3.85
C ARG A 364 45.07 39.24 -4.69
N GLU A 365 45.03 40.40 -5.34
CA GLU A 365 43.95 40.79 -6.26
C GLU A 365 43.81 39.78 -7.41
N LYS A 366 44.92 39.34 -8.00
CA LYS A 366 44.93 38.32 -9.05
C LYS A 366 44.41 36.98 -8.55
N ALA A 367 44.87 36.52 -7.38
CA ALA A 367 44.41 35.27 -6.78
C ALA A 367 42.91 35.32 -6.42
N ALA A 368 42.42 36.47 -5.96
CA ALA A 368 40.99 36.71 -5.70
C ALA A 368 40.17 36.63 -6.98
N LEU A 369 40.65 37.23 -8.08
CA LEU A 369 40.00 37.16 -9.38
C LEU A 369 39.99 35.73 -9.95
N ASP A 370 41.08 34.98 -9.80
CA ASP A 370 41.16 33.58 -10.20
C ASP A 370 40.17 32.72 -9.41
N LEU A 371 40.12 32.89 -8.08
CA LEU A 371 39.16 32.20 -7.21
C LEU A 371 37.71 32.53 -7.62
N PHE A 372 37.44 33.81 -7.87
CA PHE A 372 36.15 34.26 -8.36
C PHE A 372 35.80 33.56 -9.68
N ASN A 373 36.70 33.53 -10.67
CA ASN A 373 36.42 32.86 -11.95
C ASN A 373 36.21 31.34 -11.80
N LEU A 374 36.93 30.68 -10.88
CA LEU A 374 36.76 29.25 -10.61
C LEU A 374 35.41 28.93 -9.97
N THR A 375 34.99 29.69 -8.96
CA THR A 375 33.67 29.54 -8.34
C THR A 375 32.55 29.78 -9.36
N GLN A 376 32.71 30.77 -10.23
CA GLN A 376 31.78 31.00 -11.34
C GLN A 376 31.72 29.86 -12.35
N PHE A 377 32.89 29.35 -12.74
CA PHE A 377 32.97 28.22 -13.65
C PHE A 377 32.25 27.00 -13.10
N GLN A 378 32.45 26.72 -11.80
CA GLN A 378 31.74 25.64 -11.10
C GLN A 378 30.22 25.85 -11.14
N SER A 379 29.74 27.04 -10.78
CA SER A 379 28.32 27.39 -10.80
C SER A 379 27.68 27.19 -12.18
N LYS A 380 28.37 27.62 -13.25
CA LYS A 380 27.90 27.45 -14.64
C LYS A 380 27.91 26.00 -15.10
N GLN A 381 28.96 25.25 -14.76
CA GLN A 381 29.02 23.81 -15.06
C GLN A 381 27.84 23.07 -14.46
N VAL A 382 27.52 23.36 -13.20
CA VAL A 382 26.40 22.77 -12.46
C VAL A 382 25.07 23.02 -13.18
N VAL A 383 24.74 24.26 -13.49
CA VAL A 383 23.45 24.60 -14.11
C VAL A 383 23.34 24.01 -15.52
N THR A 384 24.43 24.11 -16.29
CA THR A 384 24.50 23.52 -17.64
C THR A 384 24.30 22.00 -17.59
N ALA A 385 24.78 21.35 -16.53
CA ALA A 385 24.70 19.92 -16.39
C ALA A 385 23.32 19.40 -15.98
N LEU A 386 22.51 20.22 -15.32
CA LEU A 386 21.14 19.86 -14.95
C LEU A 386 20.14 20.11 -16.07
N ALA A 387 20.45 21.02 -17.01
CA ALA A 387 19.58 21.37 -18.12
C ALA A 387 19.09 20.16 -18.95
N PRO A 388 19.95 19.21 -19.38
CA PRO A 388 19.51 18.07 -20.18
C PRO A 388 18.88 16.94 -19.36
N LEU A 389 18.86 17.02 -18.02
CA LEU A 389 18.29 15.96 -17.19
C LEU A 389 16.77 15.96 -17.31
N GLU A 390 16.23 14.78 -17.57
CA GLU A 390 14.80 14.53 -17.62
C GLU A 390 14.13 14.74 -16.26
N THR A 391 12.81 14.72 -16.24
CA THR A 391 12.02 14.92 -15.03
C THR A 391 12.03 13.66 -14.17
N PRO A 392 12.56 13.69 -12.93
CA PRO A 392 12.47 12.55 -12.03
C PRO A 392 11.03 12.35 -11.52
N GLU A 393 10.67 11.11 -11.16
CA GLU A 393 9.36 10.79 -10.58
C GLU A 393 9.35 11.07 -9.07
N ILE A 394 9.45 12.34 -8.68
CA ILE A 394 9.40 12.76 -7.27
C ILE A 394 8.04 12.40 -6.66
N TRP A 395 6.97 12.63 -7.42
CA TRP A 395 5.62 12.18 -7.15
C TRP A 395 5.36 10.85 -7.86
N GLU A 396 4.74 9.92 -7.15
CA GLU A 396 4.22 8.69 -7.76
C GLU A 396 2.84 8.33 -7.19
N PRO A 397 2.07 7.45 -7.87
CA PRO A 397 0.77 7.03 -7.35
C PRO A 397 0.88 6.34 -5.99
N VAL A 398 0.01 6.70 -5.04
CA VAL A 398 -0.06 6.09 -3.70
C VAL A 398 -0.22 4.57 -3.80
N GLY A 399 -1.03 4.07 -4.75
CA GLY A 399 -1.19 2.63 -4.95
C GLY A 399 0.14 1.91 -5.25
N LYS A 400 0.99 2.50 -6.10
CA LYS A 400 2.30 1.94 -6.46
C LYS A 400 3.27 2.00 -5.28
N PHE A 401 3.34 3.14 -4.60
CA PHE A 401 4.17 3.32 -3.40
C PHE A 401 3.76 2.36 -2.27
N ALA A 402 2.44 2.23 -2.03
CA ALA A 402 1.89 1.38 -0.98
C ALA A 402 2.22 -0.11 -1.19
N ILE A 403 2.23 -0.60 -2.44
CA ILE A 403 2.65 -1.97 -2.75
C ILE A 403 4.09 -2.22 -2.29
N GLU A 404 5.01 -1.31 -2.59
CA GLU A 404 6.42 -1.47 -2.20
C GLU A 404 6.59 -1.43 -0.67
N LYS A 405 5.95 -0.46 -0.01
CA LYS A 405 6.05 -0.30 1.46
C LYS A 405 5.37 -1.41 2.23
N THR A 406 4.23 -1.91 1.74
CA THR A 406 3.58 -3.10 2.29
C THR A 406 4.48 -4.32 2.17
N ALA A 407 5.13 -4.50 1.01
CA ALA A 407 6.06 -5.60 0.80
C ALA A 407 7.27 -5.56 1.76
N GLU A 408 7.78 -4.37 2.07
CA GLU A 408 8.85 -4.18 3.08
C GLU A 408 8.38 -4.59 4.47
N THR A 409 7.23 -4.09 4.91
CA THR A 409 6.64 -4.37 6.22
C THR A 409 6.36 -5.87 6.40
N VAL A 410 5.71 -6.49 5.41
CA VAL A 410 5.37 -7.92 5.43
C VAL A 410 6.62 -8.79 5.45
N ALA A 411 7.57 -8.53 4.56
CA ALA A 411 8.82 -9.29 4.50
C ALA A 411 9.65 -9.15 5.78
N GLY A 412 9.81 -7.92 6.29
CA GLY A 412 10.56 -7.65 7.52
C GLY A 412 9.97 -8.34 8.74
N ALA A 413 8.65 -8.24 8.94
CA ALA A 413 7.97 -8.86 10.07
C ALA A 413 8.02 -10.40 10.02
N VAL A 414 7.77 -11.00 8.84
CA VAL A 414 7.82 -12.46 8.67
C VAL A 414 9.25 -12.98 8.82
N ALA A 415 10.25 -12.32 8.22
CA ALA A 415 11.65 -12.72 8.34
C ALA A 415 12.11 -12.70 9.80
N LYS A 416 11.75 -11.66 10.55
CA LYS A 416 12.06 -11.52 11.98
C LYS A 416 11.45 -12.66 12.81
N LEU A 417 10.19 -13.01 12.55
CA LEU A 417 9.54 -14.12 13.24
C LEU A 417 10.14 -15.48 12.86
N TYR A 418 10.37 -15.71 11.57
CA TYR A 418 10.96 -16.94 11.06
C TYR A 418 12.35 -17.18 11.69
N GLU A 419 13.20 -16.14 11.73
CA GLU A 419 14.52 -16.21 12.37
C GLU A 419 14.40 -16.61 13.85
N LYS A 420 13.45 -16.01 14.57
CA LYS A 420 13.18 -16.33 15.97
C LYS A 420 12.73 -17.78 16.15
N LEU A 421 11.80 -18.26 15.32
CA LEU A 421 11.26 -19.62 15.42
C LEU A 421 12.27 -20.68 14.99
N LYS A 422 13.10 -20.39 13.98
CA LYS A 422 14.21 -21.25 13.54
C LYS A 422 15.22 -21.51 14.67
N LYS A 423 15.54 -20.50 15.49
CA LYS A 423 16.40 -20.67 16.68
C LYS A 423 15.82 -21.65 17.69
N SER A 424 14.50 -21.82 17.71
CA SER A 424 13.79 -22.78 18.59
C SER A 424 13.38 -24.09 17.90
N GLY A 425 13.76 -24.30 16.63
CA GLY A 425 13.36 -25.49 15.84
C GLY A 425 11.87 -25.54 15.48
N LYS A 426 11.20 -24.39 15.45
CA LYS A 426 9.74 -24.25 15.20
C LYS A 426 9.43 -23.48 13.92
N GLU A 427 10.36 -23.37 12.98
CA GLU A 427 10.19 -22.62 11.73
C GLU A 427 9.03 -23.13 10.87
N LYS A 428 8.68 -24.41 10.99
CA LYS A 428 7.51 -25.01 10.31
C LYS A 428 6.17 -24.53 10.88
N GLU A 429 6.15 -24.03 12.12
CA GLU A 429 4.96 -23.50 12.80
C GLU A 429 4.77 -21.98 12.56
N THR A 430 5.63 -21.35 11.75
CA THR A 430 5.56 -19.92 11.45
C THR A 430 4.23 -19.57 10.79
N PRO A 431 3.40 -18.69 11.36
CA PRO A 431 2.18 -18.20 10.70
C PRO A 431 2.50 -17.57 9.34
N PHE A 432 1.57 -17.67 8.40
CA PHE A 432 1.74 -17.03 7.09
C PHE A 432 0.80 -15.82 7.00
N ILE A 433 1.26 -14.78 6.31
CA ILE A 433 0.45 -13.59 6.03
C ILE A 433 -0.40 -13.87 4.78
N ALA A 434 -1.69 -13.59 4.88
CA ALA A 434 -2.61 -13.53 3.77
C ALA A 434 -3.04 -12.08 3.56
N LEU A 435 -2.54 -11.45 2.49
CA LEU A 435 -2.92 -10.08 2.14
C LEU A 435 -4.30 -10.07 1.50
N GLU A 436 -5.18 -9.23 2.00
CA GLU A 436 -6.57 -9.17 1.57
C GLU A 436 -6.85 -7.90 0.77
N ASN A 437 -7.61 -8.02 -0.33
CA ASN A 437 -8.18 -6.84 -0.98
C ASN A 437 -9.18 -6.19 -0.03
N PHE A 438 -9.20 -4.86 -0.01
CA PHE A 438 -10.19 -4.09 0.74
C PHE A 438 -11.08 -3.32 -0.24
N PHE A 439 -11.48 -2.10 0.07
CA PHE A 439 -12.33 -1.33 -0.83
C PHE A 439 -11.64 -0.92 -2.13
N VAL A 440 -12.38 -0.90 -3.23
CA VAL A 440 -11.88 -0.54 -4.58
C VAL A 440 -11.13 0.81 -4.67
N HIS A 441 -11.30 1.70 -3.70
CA HIS A 441 -10.59 2.98 -3.67
C HIS A 441 -9.26 2.95 -2.90
N THR A 442 -8.92 1.84 -2.24
CA THR A 442 -7.67 1.68 -1.49
C THR A 442 -6.62 0.93 -2.32
N PRO A 443 -5.33 1.00 -1.94
CA PRO A 443 -4.28 0.25 -2.62
C PRO A 443 -4.54 -1.25 -2.57
N MET A 444 -4.09 -1.96 -3.60
CA MET A 444 -4.16 -3.43 -3.65
C MET A 444 -5.59 -3.98 -3.55
N SER A 445 -6.57 -3.19 -3.98
CA SER A 445 -7.98 -3.59 -4.00
C SER A 445 -8.38 -4.39 -5.25
N THR A 446 -7.57 -4.33 -6.31
CA THR A 446 -7.72 -5.17 -7.51
C THR A 446 -6.88 -6.44 -7.37
N ALA A 447 -7.26 -7.48 -8.11
CA ALA A 447 -6.52 -8.73 -8.14
C ALA A 447 -5.09 -8.56 -8.65
N GLU A 448 -4.87 -7.67 -9.63
CA GLU A 448 -3.56 -7.43 -10.21
C GLU A 448 -2.61 -6.77 -9.19
N ASP A 449 -3.07 -5.72 -8.52
CA ASP A 449 -2.27 -5.00 -7.53
C ASP A 449 -2.00 -5.85 -6.28
N LEU A 450 -3.02 -6.57 -5.79
CA LEU A 450 -2.85 -7.49 -4.66
C LEU A 450 -1.87 -8.62 -4.99
N ARG A 451 -1.99 -9.20 -6.19
CA ARG A 451 -1.06 -10.23 -6.65
C ARG A 451 0.36 -9.68 -6.71
N LYS A 452 0.53 -8.47 -7.24
CA LYS A 452 1.83 -7.80 -7.30
C LYS A 452 2.42 -7.58 -5.90
N ALA A 453 1.60 -7.15 -4.94
CA ALA A 453 2.03 -7.00 -3.54
C ALA A 453 2.48 -8.32 -2.93
N VAL A 454 1.75 -9.41 -3.14
CA VAL A 454 2.17 -10.75 -2.69
C VAL A 454 3.51 -11.14 -3.31
N MET A 455 3.68 -10.95 -4.63
CA MET A 455 4.91 -11.33 -5.33
C MET A 455 6.13 -10.50 -4.90
N GLU A 456 5.98 -9.18 -4.75
CA GLU A 456 7.06 -8.33 -4.24
C GLU A 456 7.37 -8.65 -2.77
N SER A 457 6.37 -8.94 -1.95
CA SER A 457 6.58 -9.36 -0.56
C SER A 457 7.36 -10.69 -0.49
N ARG A 458 7.02 -11.66 -1.36
CA ARG A 458 7.77 -12.94 -1.47
C ARG A 458 9.23 -12.71 -1.85
N LYS A 459 9.47 -11.86 -2.85
CA LYS A 459 10.81 -11.52 -3.32
C LYS A 459 11.64 -10.82 -2.24
N LYS A 460 11.07 -9.86 -1.52
CA LYS A 460 11.75 -9.19 -0.39
C LYS A 460 11.99 -10.18 0.76
N LEU A 461 11.02 -11.04 1.09
CA LEU A 461 11.18 -12.06 2.13
C LEU A 461 12.28 -13.07 1.78
N SER A 462 12.35 -13.55 0.54
CA SER A 462 13.39 -14.49 0.10
C SER A 462 14.79 -13.91 0.34
N LYS A 463 15.01 -12.64 -0.04
CA LYS A 463 16.27 -11.93 0.24
C LYS A 463 16.58 -11.82 1.73
N GLU A 464 15.61 -11.39 2.53
CA GLU A 464 15.77 -11.28 3.99
C GLU A 464 16.08 -12.63 4.65
N LEU A 465 15.50 -13.74 4.17
CA LEU A 465 15.78 -15.08 4.67
C LEU A 465 17.17 -15.58 4.26
N MET A 466 17.65 -15.26 3.05
CA MET A 466 19.03 -15.54 2.65
C MET A 466 20.02 -14.78 3.54
N ASP A 467 19.75 -13.51 3.79
CA ASP A 467 20.65 -12.62 4.54
C ASP A 467 20.68 -12.95 6.03
N ARG A 468 19.51 -13.08 6.67
CA ARG A 468 19.37 -13.31 8.12
C ARG A 468 19.49 -14.77 8.51
N CYS A 469 18.88 -15.66 7.73
CA CYS A 469 18.74 -17.07 8.08
C CYS A 469 19.70 -17.99 7.32
N LYS A 470 20.51 -17.45 6.40
CA LYS A 470 21.49 -18.19 5.59
C LYS A 470 20.87 -19.37 4.83
N LEU A 471 19.63 -19.19 4.36
CA LEU A 471 18.99 -20.15 3.47
C LEU A 471 19.59 -20.05 2.06
N SER A 472 19.59 -21.16 1.31
CA SER A 472 19.83 -21.10 -0.13
C SER A 472 18.67 -20.39 -0.83
N GLU A 473 18.92 -19.80 -2.00
CA GLU A 473 17.91 -19.10 -2.82
C GLU A 473 16.64 -19.94 -3.01
N LYS A 474 16.79 -21.20 -3.45
CA LYS A 474 15.66 -22.12 -3.63
C LYS A 474 14.88 -22.38 -2.34
N GLN A 475 15.58 -22.50 -1.20
CA GLN A 475 14.90 -22.69 0.09
C GLN A 475 14.16 -21.42 0.50
N ALA A 476 14.80 -20.25 0.34
CA ALA A 476 14.20 -18.97 0.67
C ALA A 476 12.96 -18.67 -0.18
N ASP A 477 12.99 -18.97 -1.48
CA ASP A 477 11.84 -18.83 -2.37
C ASP A 477 10.68 -19.75 -1.98
N ASN A 478 10.97 -21.02 -1.66
CA ASN A 478 9.95 -21.97 -1.19
C ASN A 478 9.32 -21.52 0.13
N GLU A 479 10.13 -21.04 1.08
CA GLU A 479 9.64 -20.49 2.35
C GLU A 479 8.82 -19.21 2.14
N ALA A 480 9.24 -18.34 1.23
CA ALA A 480 8.49 -17.13 0.88
C ALA A 480 7.14 -17.46 0.24
N GLU A 481 7.11 -18.40 -0.72
CA GLU A 481 5.87 -18.90 -1.31
C GLU A 481 4.96 -19.51 -0.25
N ARG A 482 5.51 -20.25 0.73
CA ARG A 482 4.76 -20.84 1.85
C ARG A 482 4.19 -19.78 2.79
N LEU A 483 4.97 -18.77 3.16
CA LEU A 483 4.67 -17.81 4.22
C LEU A 483 3.92 -16.55 3.79
N ILE A 484 3.74 -16.32 2.49
CA ILE A 484 3.00 -15.16 1.97
C ILE A 484 2.02 -15.61 0.89
N GLY A 485 0.76 -15.23 1.04
CA GLY A 485 -0.30 -15.44 0.05
C GLY A 485 -1.32 -14.32 0.10
N ALA A 486 -2.45 -14.54 -0.58
CA ALA A 486 -3.60 -13.64 -0.55
C ALA A 486 -4.81 -14.27 0.16
N THR A 487 -5.59 -13.43 0.82
CA THR A 487 -7.02 -13.66 1.04
C THR A 487 -7.77 -12.94 -0.08
N TRP A 488 -8.70 -13.62 -0.75
CA TRP A 488 -9.59 -12.95 -1.68
C TRP A 488 -10.94 -12.74 -1.01
N ASP A 489 -11.32 -11.49 -0.77
CA ASP A 489 -12.65 -11.12 -0.31
C ASP A 489 -13.54 -10.82 -1.52
N VAL A 490 -14.60 -11.63 -1.65
CA VAL A 490 -15.52 -11.57 -2.79
C VAL A 490 -16.55 -10.45 -2.69
N GLY A 491 -16.82 -9.93 -1.49
CA GLY A 491 -17.72 -8.81 -1.27
C GLY A 491 -17.06 -7.46 -1.52
N HIS A 492 -15.80 -7.30 -1.11
CA HIS A 492 -15.02 -6.09 -1.31
C HIS A 492 -14.92 -5.70 -2.79
N ILE A 493 -14.68 -6.67 -3.68
CA ILE A 493 -14.58 -6.40 -5.13
C ILE A 493 -15.93 -6.03 -5.77
N ASN A 494 -17.06 -6.41 -5.16
CA ASN A 494 -18.39 -6.00 -5.62
C ASN A 494 -18.60 -4.48 -5.52
N ASN A 495 -17.78 -3.78 -4.73
CA ASN A 495 -17.76 -2.33 -4.65
C ASN A 495 -17.36 -1.64 -5.97
N LEU A 496 -16.91 -2.39 -6.99
CA LEU A 496 -16.76 -1.89 -8.36
C LEU A 496 -18.07 -1.28 -8.91
N ARG A 497 -19.22 -1.64 -8.33
CA ARG A 497 -20.49 -0.99 -8.65
C ARG A 497 -20.47 0.53 -8.39
N LYS A 498 -19.71 1.01 -7.39
CA LYS A 498 -19.51 2.46 -7.16
C LYS A 498 -18.84 3.16 -8.34
N ALA A 499 -18.01 2.44 -9.09
CA ALA A 499 -17.38 2.96 -10.30
C ALA A 499 -18.34 3.00 -11.50
N GLY A 500 -19.54 2.41 -11.37
CA GLY A 500 -20.60 2.39 -12.37
C GLY A 500 -20.79 1.05 -13.10
N TYR A 501 -20.06 0.00 -12.73
CA TYR A 501 -20.27 -1.35 -13.28
C TYR A 501 -21.57 -1.97 -12.74
N GLU A 502 -22.42 -2.51 -13.61
CA GLU A 502 -23.68 -3.15 -13.20
C GLU A 502 -23.98 -4.46 -13.95
N GLY A 503 -24.94 -5.23 -13.42
CA GLY A 503 -25.49 -6.43 -14.07
C GLY A 503 -24.43 -7.49 -14.43
N GLU A 504 -24.58 -8.05 -15.63
CA GLU A 504 -23.68 -9.11 -16.13
C GLU A 504 -22.24 -8.62 -16.37
N GLU A 505 -22.05 -7.32 -16.63
CA GLU A 505 -20.72 -6.74 -16.80
C GLU A 505 -19.95 -6.74 -15.48
N LEU A 506 -20.59 -6.29 -14.39
CA LEU A 506 -20.01 -6.35 -13.04
C LEU A 506 -19.66 -7.79 -12.67
N LYS A 507 -20.60 -8.72 -12.87
CA LYS A 507 -20.39 -10.15 -12.62
C LYS A 507 -19.16 -10.69 -13.36
N GLN A 508 -19.06 -10.45 -14.67
CA GLN A 508 -17.89 -10.90 -15.43
C GLN A 508 -16.59 -10.26 -14.95
N LYS A 509 -16.61 -8.97 -14.62
CA LYS A 509 -15.43 -8.28 -14.10
C LYS A 509 -14.93 -8.92 -12.80
N MET A 510 -15.83 -9.26 -11.88
CA MET A 510 -15.47 -9.91 -10.62
C MET A 510 -14.89 -11.32 -10.84
N ILE A 511 -15.44 -12.08 -11.79
CA ILE A 511 -14.92 -13.40 -12.16
C ILE A 511 -13.53 -13.29 -12.81
N GLU A 512 -13.30 -12.27 -13.65
CA GLU A 512 -11.99 -11.99 -14.24
C GLU A 512 -10.94 -11.64 -13.17
N GLU A 513 -11.29 -10.81 -12.18
CA GLU A 513 -10.40 -10.49 -11.06
C GLU A 513 -10.06 -11.74 -10.25
N ALA A 514 -11.05 -12.58 -9.91
CA ALA A 514 -10.82 -13.84 -9.22
C ALA A 514 -9.84 -14.77 -9.96
N LYS A 515 -9.94 -14.87 -11.30
CA LYS A 515 -9.01 -15.67 -12.12
C LYS A 515 -7.58 -15.17 -12.03
N LYS A 516 -7.37 -13.84 -11.96
CA LYS A 516 -6.03 -13.23 -11.93
C LYS A 516 -5.28 -13.50 -10.62
N ILE A 517 -5.99 -13.56 -9.49
CA ILE A 517 -5.39 -13.74 -8.15
C ILE A 517 -5.36 -15.21 -7.68
N ALA A 518 -6.06 -16.11 -8.38
CA ALA A 518 -6.26 -17.49 -7.94
C ALA A 518 -4.95 -18.26 -7.64
N ASP A 519 -3.85 -17.93 -8.33
CA ASP A 519 -2.55 -18.60 -8.15
C ASP A 519 -1.82 -18.22 -6.86
N VAL A 520 -2.19 -17.13 -6.20
CA VAL A 520 -1.59 -16.71 -4.92
C VAL A 520 -2.58 -16.74 -3.76
N THR A 521 -3.85 -17.04 -4.04
CA THR A 521 -4.93 -17.10 -3.04
C THR A 521 -4.79 -18.36 -2.19
N LYS A 522 -4.71 -18.18 -0.87
CA LYS A 522 -4.62 -19.27 0.12
C LYS A 522 -5.76 -19.25 1.15
N HIS A 523 -6.58 -18.23 1.11
CA HIS A 523 -7.70 -17.97 2.00
C HIS A 523 -8.77 -17.19 1.24
N VAL A 524 -10.03 -17.31 1.63
CA VAL A 524 -11.14 -16.59 0.99
C VAL A 524 -12.10 -16.09 2.06
N HIS A 525 -12.46 -14.82 1.97
CA HIS A 525 -13.59 -14.27 2.69
C HIS A 525 -14.78 -14.27 1.77
N ILE A 526 -15.86 -14.88 2.26
CA ILE A 526 -17.10 -15.10 1.52
C ILE A 526 -18.14 -14.21 2.18
N THR A 527 -18.50 -13.14 1.49
CA THR A 527 -19.55 -12.25 1.94
C THR A 527 -20.36 -11.75 0.76
N ASP A 528 -21.64 -11.47 1.02
CA ASP A 528 -22.55 -10.94 0.01
C ASP A 528 -22.90 -9.50 0.36
N ASN A 529 -23.16 -8.68 -0.65
CA ASN A 529 -23.59 -7.30 -0.49
C ASN A 529 -24.23 -6.79 -1.79
N PHE A 530 -24.62 -5.52 -1.82
CA PHE A 530 -25.27 -4.89 -2.99
C PHE A 530 -24.31 -4.06 -3.86
N GLY A 531 -23.02 -3.99 -3.50
CA GLY A 531 -21.96 -3.28 -4.23
C GLY A 531 -21.76 -1.79 -3.89
N PHE A 532 -22.56 -1.21 -2.98
CA PHE A 532 -22.37 0.18 -2.52
C PHE A 532 -21.78 0.29 -1.12
N PHE A 533 -21.96 -0.73 -0.29
CA PHE A 533 -21.40 -0.77 1.04
C PHE A 533 -21.08 -2.21 1.35
N ASP A 534 -20.05 -2.39 2.16
CA ASP A 534 -19.70 -3.70 2.65
C ASP A 534 -20.67 -4.10 3.77
N SER A 535 -21.78 -4.72 3.36
CA SER A 535 -22.96 -4.95 4.21
C SER A 535 -22.90 -6.27 4.97
N HIS A 536 -21.85 -7.07 4.74
CA HIS A 536 -21.61 -8.38 5.37
C HIS A 536 -22.85 -9.29 5.41
N LEU A 537 -23.53 -9.43 4.26
CA LEU A 537 -24.73 -10.26 4.18
C LEU A 537 -24.37 -11.74 4.00
N PRO A 538 -25.23 -12.66 4.47
CA PRO A 538 -25.10 -14.07 4.14
C PRO A 538 -25.13 -14.30 2.62
N PRO A 539 -24.34 -15.27 2.10
CA PRO A 539 -24.40 -15.70 0.71
C PRO A 539 -25.83 -15.94 0.22
N GLY A 540 -26.19 -15.32 -0.91
CA GLY A 540 -27.51 -15.44 -1.52
C GLY A 540 -28.48 -14.31 -1.21
N MET A 541 -28.09 -13.35 -0.35
CA MET A 541 -28.93 -12.19 -0.01
C MET A 541 -28.53 -10.92 -0.78
N GLY A 542 -27.41 -10.92 -1.50
CA GLY A 542 -26.93 -9.82 -2.33
C GLY A 542 -26.79 -10.22 -3.80
N ASN A 543 -25.82 -9.62 -4.48
CA ASN A 543 -25.59 -9.83 -5.92
C ASN A 543 -24.16 -10.31 -6.25
N VAL A 544 -23.39 -10.77 -5.27
CA VAL A 544 -22.04 -11.30 -5.51
C VAL A 544 -22.12 -12.67 -6.22
N PRO A 545 -21.39 -12.90 -7.32
CA PRO A 545 -21.35 -14.18 -8.02
C PRO A 545 -20.41 -15.18 -7.30
N ILE A 546 -20.73 -15.49 -6.04
CA ILE A 546 -19.88 -16.29 -5.14
C ILE A 546 -19.59 -17.66 -5.75
N LYS A 547 -20.59 -18.32 -6.36
CA LYS A 547 -20.40 -19.66 -6.94
C LYS A 547 -19.37 -19.67 -8.05
N GLU A 548 -19.52 -18.75 -9.00
CA GLU A 548 -18.64 -18.63 -10.15
C GLU A 548 -17.23 -18.22 -9.74
N ILE A 549 -17.08 -17.36 -8.73
CA ILE A 549 -15.77 -16.99 -8.17
C ILE A 549 -15.11 -18.20 -7.51
N MET A 550 -15.83 -18.91 -6.65
CA MET A 550 -15.29 -20.08 -5.94
C MET A 550 -14.86 -21.19 -6.91
N GLU A 551 -15.60 -21.43 -7.99
CA GLU A 551 -15.21 -22.38 -9.03
C GLU A 551 -13.84 -22.05 -9.65
N GLN A 552 -13.54 -20.76 -9.89
CA GLN A 552 -12.24 -20.36 -10.43
C GLN A 552 -11.10 -20.62 -9.43
N LEU A 553 -11.33 -20.29 -8.16
CA LEU A 553 -10.33 -20.46 -7.10
C LEU A 553 -10.07 -21.95 -6.83
N GLU A 554 -11.12 -22.75 -6.69
CA GLU A 554 -11.04 -24.18 -6.40
C GLU A 554 -10.33 -24.96 -7.50
N LYS A 555 -10.65 -24.65 -8.76
CA LYS A 555 -9.94 -25.23 -9.91
C LYS A 555 -8.43 -24.98 -9.79
N LYS A 556 -8.03 -23.76 -9.41
CA LYS A 556 -6.62 -23.41 -9.29
C LYS A 556 -5.97 -24.10 -8.08
N TRP A 557 -6.68 -24.20 -6.96
CA TRP A 557 -6.20 -24.90 -5.78
C TRP A 557 -5.99 -26.39 -6.04
N ALA A 558 -6.86 -27.02 -6.82
CA ALA A 558 -6.69 -28.41 -7.25
C ALA A 558 -5.37 -28.59 -8.01
N GLU A 559 -5.13 -27.75 -9.02
CA GLU A 559 -3.87 -27.75 -9.80
C GLU A 559 -2.64 -27.57 -8.89
N GLN A 560 -2.71 -26.65 -7.92
CA GLN A 560 -1.60 -26.37 -7.01
C GLN A 560 -1.36 -27.46 -5.97
N TYR A 561 -2.43 -28.12 -5.53
CA TYR A 561 -2.36 -29.25 -4.61
C TYR A 561 -1.72 -30.46 -5.30
N GLU A 562 -2.13 -30.77 -6.53
CA GLU A 562 -1.51 -31.82 -7.36
C GLU A 562 -0.04 -31.52 -7.66
N ALA A 563 0.31 -30.25 -7.85
CA ALA A 563 1.69 -29.81 -8.05
C ALA A 563 2.52 -29.74 -6.75
N GLY A 564 1.94 -30.03 -5.59
CA GLY A 564 2.62 -29.98 -4.29
C GLY A 564 3.02 -28.57 -3.82
N ARG A 565 2.45 -27.51 -4.41
CA ARG A 565 2.72 -26.10 -4.02
C ARG A 565 1.82 -25.62 -2.87
N LEU A 566 0.65 -26.24 -2.75
CA LEU A 566 -0.32 -25.93 -1.71
C LEU A 566 -0.05 -26.78 -0.46
N HIS A 567 0.56 -26.19 0.54
CA HIS A 567 0.98 -26.89 1.76
C HIS A 567 -0.18 -27.20 2.73
N GLN A 568 -1.29 -26.48 2.58
CA GLN A 568 -2.52 -26.67 3.36
C GLN A 568 -3.73 -26.31 2.50
N LYS A 569 -4.86 -26.99 2.71
CA LYS A 569 -6.10 -26.68 2.00
C LYS A 569 -6.55 -25.25 2.35
N PRO A 570 -6.81 -24.39 1.35
CA PRO A 570 -7.39 -23.07 1.56
C PRO A 570 -8.72 -23.17 2.29
N ARG A 571 -9.03 -22.11 3.03
CA ARG A 571 -10.22 -22.03 3.88
C ARG A 571 -11.09 -20.88 3.39
N GLY A 572 -12.40 -21.11 3.39
CA GLY A 572 -13.39 -20.07 3.16
C GLY A 572 -14.01 -19.68 4.49
N ILE A 573 -13.98 -18.40 4.84
CA ILE A 573 -14.62 -17.83 6.03
C ILE A 573 -15.83 -17.04 5.56
N VAL A 574 -17.03 -17.37 6.05
CA VAL A 574 -18.23 -16.62 5.72
C VAL A 574 -18.37 -15.43 6.66
N GLU A 575 -18.11 -14.24 6.14
CA GLU A 575 -18.11 -13.00 6.90
C GLU A 575 -19.51 -12.36 6.91
N ALA A 576 -20.37 -12.93 7.75
CA ALA A 576 -21.73 -12.43 8.02
C ALA A 576 -21.86 -11.88 9.44
N GLY A 577 -20.75 -11.42 10.04
CA GLY A 577 -20.72 -10.91 11.41
C GLY A 577 -21.60 -9.66 11.60
N GLY A 578 -21.59 -8.75 10.60
CA GLY A 578 -22.48 -7.58 10.57
C GLY A 578 -23.96 -7.95 10.57
N PHE A 579 -24.36 -8.93 9.76
CA PHE A 579 -25.73 -9.45 9.74
C PHE A 579 -26.15 -9.99 11.12
N VAL A 580 -25.30 -10.75 11.81
CA VAL A 580 -25.60 -11.22 13.17
C VAL A 580 -25.73 -10.06 14.15
N ALA A 581 -24.86 -9.05 14.06
CA ALA A 581 -24.86 -7.90 14.96
C ALA A 581 -26.12 -7.03 14.81
N GLU A 582 -26.52 -6.76 13.57
CA GLU A 582 -27.63 -5.85 13.26
C GLU A 582 -29.00 -6.54 13.24
N ILE A 583 -29.07 -7.77 12.72
CA ILE A 583 -30.34 -8.50 12.51
C ILE A 583 -30.56 -9.56 13.60
N GLY A 584 -29.51 -10.01 14.30
CA GLY A 584 -29.61 -10.98 15.39
C GLY A 584 -29.92 -12.41 14.96
N GLN A 585 -30.02 -12.67 13.65
CA GLN A 585 -30.31 -13.99 13.10
C GLN A 585 -29.03 -14.77 12.82
N ASN A 586 -29.10 -16.09 12.95
CA ASN A 586 -27.99 -16.98 12.62
C ASN A 586 -27.87 -17.13 11.08
N PRO A 587 -26.75 -16.74 10.46
CA PRO A 587 -26.56 -16.79 9.01
C PRO A 587 -26.38 -18.21 8.47
N THR A 588 -26.13 -19.21 9.32
CA THR A 588 -25.85 -20.60 8.93
C THR A 588 -26.93 -21.20 8.03
N LEU A 589 -28.20 -20.89 8.27
CA LEU A 589 -29.30 -21.43 7.44
C LEU A 589 -29.23 -20.88 6.01
N GLY A 590 -29.09 -19.57 5.83
CA GLY A 590 -28.97 -18.95 4.50
C GLY A 590 -27.73 -19.45 3.75
N ILE A 591 -26.62 -19.65 4.46
CA ILE A 591 -25.41 -20.27 3.92
C ILE A 591 -25.70 -21.68 3.39
N MET A 592 -26.34 -22.53 4.21
CA MET A 592 -26.67 -23.91 3.81
C MET A 592 -27.62 -23.96 2.62
N GLU A 593 -28.60 -23.06 2.53
CA GLU A 593 -29.51 -22.95 1.40
C GLU A 593 -28.78 -22.53 0.11
N TYR A 594 -27.95 -21.49 0.17
CA TYR A 594 -27.24 -20.96 -0.99
C TYR A 594 -26.30 -21.98 -1.62
N PHE A 595 -25.50 -22.65 -0.79
CA PHE A 595 -24.56 -23.68 -1.23
C PHE A 595 -25.23 -25.01 -1.58
N GLY A 596 -26.56 -25.13 -1.40
CA GLY A 596 -27.28 -26.36 -1.72
C GLY A 596 -26.83 -27.52 -0.85
N SER A 597 -26.65 -27.28 0.46
CA SER A 597 -26.30 -28.33 1.40
C SER A 597 -27.42 -29.38 1.47
N PRO A 598 -27.12 -30.68 1.40
CA PRO A 598 -28.10 -31.72 1.72
C PRO A 598 -28.44 -31.67 3.22
N LEU A 599 -29.66 -32.07 3.58
CA LEU A 599 -30.09 -32.14 4.98
C LEU A 599 -29.37 -33.28 5.73
N TYR A 600 -29.11 -34.39 5.04
CA TYR A 600 -28.43 -35.55 5.57
C TYR A 600 -27.57 -36.25 4.51
N LYS A 601 -26.64 -37.11 4.92
CA LYS A 601 -25.65 -37.71 4.01
C LYS A 601 -26.20 -38.83 3.10
N MET A 602 -27.38 -39.37 3.38
CA MET A 602 -27.95 -40.51 2.64
C MET A 602 -28.57 -40.04 1.31
N SER A 603 -28.18 -40.68 0.20
CA SER A 603 -28.81 -40.43 -1.11
C SER A 603 -30.06 -41.30 -1.31
N PRO A 604 -31.19 -40.75 -1.78
CA PRO A 604 -31.44 -39.32 -2.06
C PRO A 604 -31.73 -38.51 -0.77
N SER A 605 -31.07 -37.36 -0.61
CA SER A 605 -31.33 -36.39 0.48
C SER A 605 -31.97 -35.13 -0.08
N PRO A 606 -33.01 -34.57 0.56
CA PRO A 606 -33.48 -33.22 0.25
C PRO A 606 -32.42 -32.18 0.62
N TYR A 607 -32.39 -31.07 -0.09
CA TYR A 607 -31.50 -29.94 0.22
C TYR A 607 -32.16 -28.98 1.19
N TRP A 608 -31.35 -28.19 1.91
CA TRP A 608 -31.85 -27.16 2.83
C TRP A 608 -32.81 -26.17 2.14
N LYS A 609 -32.51 -25.78 0.89
CA LYS A 609 -33.37 -24.92 0.07
C LYS A 609 -34.74 -25.53 -0.26
N ASP A 610 -34.87 -26.86 -0.23
CA ASP A 610 -36.11 -27.55 -0.57
C ASP A 610 -37.05 -27.62 0.65
N ILE A 611 -36.51 -27.41 1.85
CA ILE A 611 -37.25 -27.54 3.12
C ILE A 611 -37.98 -26.23 3.46
N SER A 612 -37.40 -25.06 3.15
CA SER A 612 -38.09 -23.78 3.37
C SER A 612 -39.33 -23.61 2.49
N GLN A 613 -39.42 -24.34 1.37
CA GLN A 613 -40.60 -24.39 0.49
C GLN A 613 -41.46 -25.65 0.67
N GLY A 614 -40.94 -26.69 1.33
CA GLY A 614 -41.63 -27.95 1.54
C GLY A 614 -42.33 -27.98 2.88
N TYR A 615 -43.66 -27.81 2.90
CA TYR A 615 -44.46 -28.26 4.04
C TYR A 615 -44.14 -29.74 4.30
N PRO A 616 -43.61 -30.12 5.47
CA PRO A 616 -43.43 -31.54 5.78
C PRO A 616 -44.82 -32.17 5.82
N LYS A 617 -45.09 -33.20 5.03
CA LYS A 617 -46.29 -34.05 5.18
C LYS A 617 -46.43 -34.63 6.60
N TYR A 618 -45.34 -34.63 7.37
CA TYR A 618 -45.34 -35.03 8.78
C TYR A 618 -46.04 -34.03 9.72
N MET A 619 -46.27 -32.79 9.28
CA MET A 619 -47.06 -31.79 10.02
C MET A 619 -48.57 -31.90 9.77
N GLU A 620 -49.04 -32.69 8.78
CA GLU A 620 -50.48 -32.94 8.59
C GLU A 620 -51.12 -33.76 9.73
N SER A 621 -50.32 -34.20 10.71
CA SER A 621 -50.79 -34.96 11.88
C SER A 621 -50.47 -34.31 13.23
N PHE A 622 -50.00 -33.05 13.25
CA PHE A 622 -50.07 -32.25 14.48
C PHE A 622 -51.53 -31.83 14.70
N ILE A 623 -52.27 -32.70 15.38
CA ILE A 623 -53.51 -32.34 16.05
C ILE A 623 -53.19 -31.14 16.95
N GLU A 624 -53.90 -30.02 16.77
CA GLU A 624 -53.88 -28.93 17.75
C GLU A 624 -54.32 -29.49 19.10
N PHE A 625 -53.35 -29.82 19.96
CA PHE A 625 -53.67 -30.21 21.32
C PHE A 625 -54.11 -28.97 22.08
N PRO A 626 -55.27 -29.01 22.78
CA PRO A 626 -55.71 -27.92 23.63
C PRO A 626 -54.61 -27.54 24.63
N SER A 627 -54.51 -26.26 24.97
CA SER A 627 -53.51 -25.73 25.93
C SER A 627 -53.42 -26.51 27.25
N GLN A 628 -54.51 -27.18 27.65
CA GLN A 628 -54.54 -28.09 28.80
C GLN A 628 -53.57 -29.28 28.70
N HIS A 629 -53.33 -29.82 27.50
CA HIS A 629 -52.41 -30.96 27.32
C HIS A 629 -50.95 -30.58 27.60
N PHE A 630 -50.52 -29.39 27.18
CA PHE A 630 -49.18 -28.87 27.44
C PHE A 630 -48.97 -28.53 28.92
N ASN A 631 -50.01 -28.09 29.61
CA ASN A 631 -49.98 -27.82 31.05
C ASN A 631 -50.00 -29.11 31.92
N LEU A 632 -50.61 -30.19 31.44
CA LEU A 632 -50.74 -31.45 32.19
C LEU A 632 -49.56 -32.40 32.00
N TYR A 633 -48.99 -32.48 30.79
CA TYR A 633 -48.01 -33.51 30.45
C TYR A 633 -46.63 -32.98 30.03
N GLY A 634 -46.48 -31.67 29.83
CA GLY A 634 -45.24 -31.05 29.34
C GLY A 634 -44.97 -31.38 27.86
N SER A 635 -44.30 -30.47 27.14
CA SER A 635 -43.81 -30.77 25.78
C SER A 635 -42.45 -31.47 25.88
N SER A 636 -42.17 -32.44 25.00
CA SER A 636 -41.01 -33.33 25.09
C SER A 636 -39.61 -32.70 25.03
N PHE A 637 -39.46 -31.37 25.13
CA PHE A 637 -38.16 -30.69 25.27
C PHE A 637 -38.15 -29.52 26.26
N THR A 638 -39.23 -29.27 27.03
CA THR A 638 -39.31 -28.12 27.95
C THR A 638 -38.79 -28.37 29.37
N THR A 639 -38.29 -29.56 29.69
CA THR A 639 -37.78 -29.87 31.05
C THR A 639 -36.27 -30.09 31.12
N LEU A 640 -35.50 -29.50 30.21
CA LEU A 640 -34.05 -29.49 30.36
C LEU A 640 -33.64 -28.62 31.57
N PRO A 641 -32.75 -29.09 32.45
CA PRO A 641 -32.19 -28.28 33.52
C PRO A 641 -31.49 -27.03 32.96
N LYS A 642 -31.53 -25.92 33.68
CA LYS A 642 -30.87 -24.66 33.29
C LYS A 642 -29.37 -24.83 33.01
N ALA A 643 -28.74 -25.83 33.62
CA ALA A 643 -27.34 -26.22 33.40
C ALA A 643 -27.03 -26.74 31.99
N VAL A 644 -28.05 -27.12 31.20
CA VAL A 644 -27.91 -27.59 29.81
C VAL A 644 -28.79 -26.79 28.83
N GLY A 645 -29.21 -25.57 29.21
CA GLY A 645 -29.85 -24.61 28.30
C GLY A 645 -31.38 -24.61 28.26
N GLY A 646 -32.06 -25.25 29.22
CA GLY A 646 -33.53 -25.18 29.28
C GLY A 646 -34.08 -23.84 29.82
N GLN A 647 -35.16 -23.34 29.22
CA GLN A 647 -35.97 -22.22 29.70
C GLN A 647 -37.33 -22.73 30.16
N VAL A 648 -37.66 -22.57 31.45
CA VAL A 648 -39.05 -22.53 31.90
C VAL A 648 -39.24 -21.32 32.81
N GLY A 649 -40.27 -20.54 32.48
CA GLY A 649 -40.74 -19.39 33.23
C GLY A 649 -41.51 -19.77 34.49
N SER A 650 -41.62 -18.76 35.36
CA SER A 650 -42.29 -18.72 36.66
C SER A 650 -41.68 -19.62 37.75
N GLU A 651 -40.99 -18.95 38.66
CA GLU A 651 -40.58 -19.45 39.95
C GLU A 651 -41.82 -19.82 40.78
N GLN A 652 -42.00 -21.11 41.07
CA GLN A 652 -42.62 -21.55 42.32
C GLN A 652 -42.20 -22.99 42.60
N SER A 653 -41.21 -23.13 43.48
CA SER A 653 -40.75 -24.40 44.03
C SER A 653 -41.91 -25.12 44.74
N ARG A 654 -42.26 -26.32 44.29
CA ARG A 654 -43.23 -27.21 44.99
C ARG A 654 -42.63 -27.91 46.22
N PHE A 655 -41.45 -27.51 46.69
CA PHE A 655 -40.81 -28.06 47.89
C PHE A 655 -40.39 -26.95 48.87
N SER A 656 -41.34 -26.18 49.37
CA SER A 656 -41.18 -25.48 50.64
C SER A 656 -42.56 -25.29 51.27
N GLY A 657 -42.87 -26.09 52.29
CA GLY A 657 -43.99 -25.81 53.17
C GLY A 657 -43.74 -24.52 53.93
N THR A 658 -44.67 -23.58 53.86
CA THR A 658 -44.78 -22.46 54.81
C THR A 658 -46.26 -22.09 54.94
N PRO A 659 -46.77 -21.81 56.15
CA PRO A 659 -48.21 -21.85 56.43
C PRO A 659 -48.92 -20.55 56.06
N ASN A 660 -50.22 -20.68 55.81
CA ASN A 660 -51.15 -19.59 55.54
C ASN A 660 -51.14 -18.51 56.64
N GLN A 661 -51.01 -17.25 56.22
CA GLN A 661 -51.73 -16.10 56.77
C GLN A 661 -52.22 -15.23 55.62
#